data_AF-A0A3D1MDH0-F1
#
_entry.id   AF-A0A3D1MDH0-F1
#
_cell.length_a   1.000
_cell.length_b   1.000
_cell.length_c   1.000
_cell.angle_alpha   90.00
_cell.angle_beta   90.00
_cell.angle_gamma   90.00
#
_symmetry.space_group_name_H-M   'P 1'
#
loop_
_entity.id
_entity.type
_entity.pdbx_description
1 polymer ?
#
loop_
_entity_poly.entity_id
_entity_poly.type
_entity_poly.pdbx_seq_one_letter_code
_entity_poly.pdbx_strand_id
1 'polypeptide(L)'
;GWAIFVFALVIYAMTMEQTASLWDCGEFIAGAYKLEVVHAPGAPLHALLGKIFSLLSFGDVTKVALWVNFLSAVSTAFAVLFCFWTTTFFARQYLGLAGDDLSTSDKLKVFGAGIVAALSCTFLDSLWFSAVEGEVYALAMFFMTIIIWGATRWYRAEGALADRWLIFIAFMVGLSMGAHLLSMLAIPFVGMMVYARHNEFSWQSFLIAVAVSFGVLVFVLQGIFTGIVNIFAQFDYLFVNGFELGKGMGVWFAVIALFSALIFFLASFHDAKRAMTYRRIAALLVTILMIGSLWNGEDDGSLGGGVLRFLCMSAMAFAILRADNFAALAYRATLGIMFLIIGYSSYTMVPIRANAQVPINMNKPTDAFTMHYYLNREQFGKRPLFEGPDYTLSAYDVRDYESNGGYYKYDEKSRSYIKTQTKIERVYQEEAVRFFPRLGFSDKKSAYRAWINPTYDVVNNANGEVLQSFGSGPEELQNAQGLVFNYGRDKYGRDFSRVKDNLTAGDNFKFFLQYQVGYMYMRYFLWNFAGRTNDLQGTYANEHGRWQSGIPFIDNLGMWNGNYNWTNTDLPSHRANNKANNKFYLIPFILGIIGLVYSYRKNQVLAIAISAIFLITGVVFIIYINQPPVEPRERDYVLVGSLFAFCIWMGLAVLQLIEWLSRGAKKVTWQPVLAIFIGLIAPALMGSQGYDDHDRSGRTTTIDFASNYLTSLEKNAIIFTFGDNDTYPLWYAQEVEGVRPDVRIINLSLLMQDTYYDNLRRTMNESAPLNLSLTVDEMQQDQIQRYLNLLQENANSNEVYKLFKNVERQVDTSGRVLAGKLLFPNNSTIDTMIWGDYAPFYEMATDTMRIELSNKKDITKLVLSDLIAGNINERPIYFASSVEESFFSEYKDKYLSLEGLAYRVTPFDFKGSSNIPNPDLLFDNLMNKFAFGGLKKNPEMLLDMHVQRAYSGLIRTYIQALEVLSFKNPEKAKELTSVLMEDLPIEVL
;
A
#
# COMPACT_ATOMS: atom_id res chain seq x y z
N GLY A 1 -3.49 -24.84 20.98
CA GLY A 1 -2.37 -23.92 21.20
C GLY A 1 -1.23 -24.31 20.28
N TRP A 2 -0.08 -24.71 20.82
CA TRP A 2 1.12 -25.02 20.02
C TRP A 2 0.91 -26.05 18.89
N ALA A 3 0.09 -27.08 19.09
CA ALA A 3 -0.25 -28.02 18.00
C ALA A 3 -0.96 -27.34 16.82
N ILE A 4 -1.84 -26.36 17.10
CA ILE A 4 -2.53 -25.57 16.07
C ILE A 4 -1.55 -24.62 15.39
N PHE A 5 -0.62 -24.03 16.14
CA PHE A 5 0.47 -23.22 15.56
C PHE A 5 1.28 -24.03 14.55
N VAL A 6 1.73 -25.24 14.93
CA VAL A 6 2.50 -26.11 14.04
C VAL A 6 1.67 -26.51 12.81
N PHE A 7 0.39 -26.84 12.99
CA PHE A 7 -0.50 -27.15 11.88
C PHE A 7 -0.61 -25.98 10.88
N ALA A 8 -0.94 -24.77 11.36
CA ALA A 8 -1.05 -23.59 10.52
C ALA A 8 0.28 -23.27 9.81
N LEU A 9 1.41 -23.35 10.54
CA LEU A 9 2.73 -23.13 9.97
C LEU A 9 3.05 -24.12 8.85
N VAL A 10 2.72 -25.40 9.01
CA VAL A 10 2.94 -26.42 7.97
C VAL A 10 2.10 -26.10 6.73
N ILE A 11 0.82 -25.75 6.90
CA ILE A 11 -0.05 -25.37 5.77
C ILE A 11 0.55 -24.18 5.02
N TYR A 12 0.88 -23.09 5.73
CA TYR A 12 1.42 -21.89 5.09
C TYR A 12 2.79 -22.14 4.44
N ALA A 13 3.66 -22.92 5.08
CA ALA A 13 4.96 -23.26 4.52
C ALA A 13 4.86 -24.17 3.28
N MET A 14 3.81 -24.99 3.16
CA MET A 14 3.57 -25.82 1.99
C MET A 14 3.02 -25.02 0.81
N THR A 15 2.23 -23.97 1.07
CA THR A 15 1.59 -23.16 0.02
C THR A 15 2.33 -21.85 -0.29
N MET A 16 3.35 -21.48 0.48
CA MET A 16 4.08 -20.22 0.27
C MET A 16 4.83 -20.21 -1.05
N GLU A 17 4.94 -19.02 -1.63
CA GLU A 17 5.78 -18.81 -2.80
C GLU A 17 7.26 -18.98 -2.43
N GLN A 18 8.03 -19.66 -3.28
CA GLN A 18 9.44 -19.96 -2.98
C GLN A 18 10.38 -18.84 -3.45
N THR A 19 9.89 -17.95 -4.31
CA THR A 19 10.60 -16.79 -4.85
C THR A 19 9.88 -15.49 -4.46
N ALA A 20 10.31 -14.35 -5.01
CA ALA A 20 9.53 -13.13 -4.91
C ALA A 20 8.14 -13.30 -5.56
N SER A 21 7.14 -12.63 -5.02
CA SER A 21 5.81 -12.44 -5.64
C SER A 21 5.76 -11.07 -6.33
N LEU A 22 4.70 -10.81 -7.10
CA LEU A 22 4.38 -9.49 -7.64
C LEU A 22 4.08 -8.49 -6.50
N TRP A 23 3.77 -7.23 -6.84
CA TRP A 23 3.58 -6.12 -5.89
C TRP A 23 4.86 -5.79 -5.11
N ASP A 24 4.68 -5.34 -3.87
CA ASP A 24 5.72 -4.81 -2.99
C ASP A 24 6.70 -5.88 -2.50
N CYS A 25 6.42 -7.18 -2.74
CA CYS A 25 7.23 -8.28 -2.24
C CYS A 25 8.71 -8.17 -2.66
N GLY A 26 8.97 -7.84 -3.93
CA GLY A 26 10.35 -7.70 -4.42
C GLY A 26 11.14 -6.62 -3.68
N GLU A 27 10.50 -5.47 -3.44
CA GLU A 27 11.08 -4.36 -2.68
C GLU A 27 11.28 -4.73 -1.21
N PHE A 28 10.29 -5.34 -0.55
CA PHE A 28 10.40 -5.74 0.85
C PHE A 28 11.47 -6.81 1.08
N ILE A 29 11.63 -7.76 0.16
CA ILE A 29 12.66 -8.79 0.24
C ILE A 29 14.06 -8.18 0.02
N ALA A 30 14.23 -7.30 -0.98
CA ALA A 30 15.48 -6.55 -1.18
C ALA A 30 15.81 -5.68 0.04
N GLY A 31 14.81 -4.95 0.54
CA GLY A 31 14.87 -4.13 1.74
C GLY A 31 15.26 -4.93 2.99
N ALA A 32 14.74 -6.15 3.15
CA ALA A 32 15.13 -7.04 4.24
C ALA A 32 16.56 -7.57 4.08
N TYR A 33 16.94 -7.99 2.86
CA TYR A 33 18.26 -8.59 2.61
C TYR A 33 19.41 -7.61 2.77
N LYS A 34 19.28 -6.39 2.21
CA LYS A 34 20.33 -5.34 2.25
C LYS A 34 20.06 -4.22 3.27
N LEU A 35 18.98 -4.31 4.05
CA LEU A 35 18.54 -3.25 4.96
C LEU A 35 18.37 -1.92 4.22
N GLU A 36 17.58 -1.95 3.15
CA GLU A 36 17.32 -0.77 2.30
C GLU A 36 16.14 0.05 2.82
N VAL A 37 15.90 1.23 2.22
CA VAL A 37 14.81 2.12 2.63
C VAL A 37 13.68 2.02 1.61
N VAL A 38 12.69 1.21 1.99
CA VAL A 38 11.48 0.93 1.20
C VAL A 38 10.51 2.11 1.20
N HIS A 39 9.44 2.04 0.40
CA HIS A 39 8.43 3.10 0.28
C HIS A 39 7.80 3.54 1.62
N ALA A 40 7.43 4.82 1.69
CA ALA A 40 6.84 5.46 2.86
C ALA A 40 5.49 4.84 3.30
N PRO A 41 5.25 4.60 4.61
CA PRO A 41 6.02 5.09 5.75
C PRO A 41 7.11 4.11 6.22
N GLY A 42 7.46 3.11 5.40
CA GLY A 42 8.46 2.10 5.71
C GLY A 42 7.96 0.96 6.59
N ALA A 43 8.80 -0.07 6.71
CA ALA A 43 8.58 -1.20 7.61
C ALA A 43 9.91 -1.68 8.21
N PRO A 44 10.62 -0.85 8.99
CA PRO A 44 11.98 -1.15 9.45
C PRO A 44 12.07 -2.37 10.36
N LEU A 45 11.06 -2.66 11.19
CA LEU A 45 11.03 -3.89 11.99
C LEU A 45 10.85 -5.12 11.10
N HIS A 46 10.00 -5.02 10.06
CA HIS A 46 9.88 -6.08 9.06
C HIS A 46 11.21 -6.32 8.36
N ALA A 47 11.90 -5.27 7.92
CA ALA A 47 13.22 -5.38 7.29
C ALA A 47 14.28 -5.99 8.24
N LEU A 48 14.30 -5.60 9.52
CA LEU A 48 15.24 -6.15 10.51
C LEU A 48 14.96 -7.63 10.80
N LEU A 49 13.70 -8.05 10.96
CA LEU A 49 13.34 -9.46 11.14
C LEU A 49 13.58 -10.25 9.86
N GLY A 50 13.22 -9.71 8.71
CA GLY A 50 13.49 -10.29 7.39
C GLY A 50 14.98 -10.47 7.16
N LYS A 51 15.83 -9.54 7.63
CA LYS A 51 17.29 -9.70 7.59
C LYS A 51 17.73 -10.94 8.35
N ILE A 52 17.19 -11.17 9.56
CA ILE A 52 17.51 -12.36 10.36
C ILE A 52 17.11 -13.64 9.60
N PHE A 53 15.92 -13.68 9.00
CA PHE A 53 15.47 -14.82 8.22
C PHE A 53 16.30 -15.01 6.95
N SER A 54 16.68 -13.94 6.26
CA SER A 54 17.54 -14.02 5.07
C SER A 54 18.89 -14.68 5.35
N LEU A 55 19.41 -14.59 6.59
CA LEU A 55 20.67 -15.24 6.98
C LEU A 55 20.55 -16.78 7.05
N LEU A 56 19.32 -17.32 7.17
CA LEU A 56 19.05 -18.76 7.12
C LEU A 56 19.23 -19.35 5.70
N SER A 57 19.45 -18.50 4.69
CA SER A 57 19.88 -18.93 3.37
C SER A 57 21.30 -19.51 3.34
N PHE A 58 22.10 -19.28 4.39
CA PHE A 58 23.50 -19.70 4.46
C PHE A 58 24.36 -19.25 3.26
N GLY A 59 24.04 -18.09 2.68
CA GLY A 59 24.75 -17.50 1.55
C GLY A 59 24.19 -17.86 0.17
N ASP A 60 23.20 -18.74 0.10
CA ASP A 60 22.50 -19.08 -1.13
C ASP A 60 21.42 -18.03 -1.44
N VAL A 61 21.76 -17.06 -2.30
CA VAL A 61 20.89 -15.90 -2.60
C VAL A 61 19.53 -16.29 -3.16
N THR A 62 19.42 -17.41 -3.88
CA THR A 62 18.15 -17.87 -4.47
C THR A 62 17.16 -18.39 -3.42
N LYS A 63 17.62 -18.59 -2.17
CA LYS A 63 16.76 -18.99 -1.03
C LYS A 63 16.37 -17.82 -0.13
N VAL A 64 16.83 -16.60 -0.42
CA VAL A 64 16.52 -15.43 0.41
C VAL A 64 15.02 -15.15 0.42
N ALA A 65 14.37 -15.13 -0.75
CA ALA A 65 12.93 -14.93 -0.84
C ALA A 65 12.15 -16.00 -0.07
N LEU A 66 12.52 -17.28 -0.20
CA LEU A 66 11.90 -18.38 0.55
C LEU A 66 11.90 -18.13 2.06
N TRP A 67 13.04 -17.71 2.62
CA TRP A 67 13.12 -17.46 4.07
C TRP A 67 12.39 -16.20 4.50
N VAL A 68 12.37 -15.15 3.68
CA VAL A 68 11.58 -13.95 3.98
C VAL A 68 10.08 -14.24 3.87
N ASN A 69 9.62 -15.03 2.90
CA ASN A 69 8.23 -15.49 2.83
C ASN A 69 7.88 -16.39 4.02
N PHE A 70 8.84 -17.22 4.49
CA PHE A 70 8.65 -18.03 5.69
C PHE A 70 8.45 -17.19 6.97
N LEU A 71 8.99 -15.97 7.05
CA LEU A 71 8.66 -15.02 8.13
C LEU A 71 7.17 -14.67 8.14
N SER A 72 6.54 -14.49 6.98
CA SER A 72 5.09 -14.28 6.87
C SER A 72 4.32 -15.51 7.37
N ALA A 73 4.70 -16.71 6.93
CA ALA A 73 4.09 -17.96 7.39
C ALA A 73 4.18 -18.13 8.92
N VAL A 74 5.34 -17.87 9.51
CA VAL A 74 5.57 -17.91 10.98
C VAL A 74 4.72 -16.86 11.70
N SER A 75 4.69 -15.62 11.19
CA SER A 75 3.92 -14.52 11.79
C SER A 75 2.43 -14.83 11.79
N THR A 76 1.89 -15.33 10.68
CA THR A 76 0.48 -15.72 10.57
C THR A 76 0.15 -16.93 11.45
N ALA A 77 1.03 -17.93 11.53
CA ALA A 77 0.83 -19.07 12.43
C ALA A 77 0.74 -18.62 13.91
N PHE A 78 1.54 -17.62 14.32
CA PHE A 78 1.39 -17.01 15.64
C PHE A 78 0.07 -16.25 15.79
N ALA A 79 -0.41 -15.56 14.75
CA ALA A 79 -1.72 -14.91 14.79
C ALA A 79 -2.86 -15.94 15.04
N VAL A 80 -2.78 -17.10 14.40
CA VAL A 80 -3.69 -18.25 14.65
C VAL A 80 -3.55 -18.77 16.08
N LEU A 81 -2.33 -18.87 16.62
CA LEU A 81 -2.10 -19.26 18.02
C LEU A 81 -2.78 -18.30 19.00
N PHE A 82 -2.68 -17.00 18.76
CA PHE A 82 -3.32 -15.99 19.58
C PHE A 82 -4.84 -15.96 19.37
N CYS A 83 -5.36 -16.31 18.19
CA CYS A 83 -6.78 -16.58 17.98
C CYS A 83 -7.26 -17.68 18.92
N PHE A 84 -6.57 -18.82 18.93
CA PHE A 84 -6.88 -19.95 19.82
C PHE A 84 -6.92 -19.49 21.29
N TRP A 85 -5.85 -18.84 21.77
CA TRP A 85 -5.78 -18.45 23.18
C TRP A 85 -6.82 -17.38 23.55
N THR A 86 -7.07 -16.42 22.67
CA THR A 86 -8.10 -15.38 22.88
C THR A 86 -9.49 -16.01 22.95
N THR A 87 -9.85 -16.91 22.03
CA THR A 87 -11.15 -17.60 22.07
C THR A 87 -11.28 -18.48 23.30
N THR A 88 -10.23 -19.23 23.71
CA THR A 88 -10.30 -20.03 24.94
C THR A 88 -10.47 -19.17 26.19
N PHE A 89 -9.91 -17.96 26.21
CA PHE A 89 -10.17 -17.00 27.28
C PHE A 89 -11.65 -16.63 27.34
N PHE A 90 -12.24 -16.18 26.22
CA PHE A 90 -13.65 -15.82 26.17
C PHE A 90 -14.57 -16.99 26.51
N ALA A 91 -14.29 -18.18 25.98
CA ALA A 91 -15.04 -19.40 26.28
C ALA A 91 -15.06 -19.70 27.79
N ARG A 92 -13.91 -19.54 28.48
CA ARG A 92 -13.83 -19.70 29.94
C ARG A 92 -14.66 -18.66 30.69
N GLN A 93 -14.60 -17.39 30.27
CA GLN A 93 -15.38 -16.32 30.87
C GLN A 93 -16.89 -16.56 30.73
N TYR A 94 -17.37 -16.92 29.53
CA TYR A 94 -18.79 -17.18 29.29
C TYR A 94 -19.33 -18.43 30.00
N LEU A 95 -18.45 -19.40 30.29
CA LEU A 95 -18.80 -20.58 31.08
C LEU A 95 -18.70 -20.35 32.61
N GLY A 96 -18.22 -19.19 33.06
CA GLY A 96 -18.03 -18.89 34.48
C GLY A 96 -16.96 -19.74 35.16
N LEU A 97 -15.95 -20.20 34.41
CA LEU A 97 -14.94 -21.15 34.90
C LEU A 97 -13.76 -20.41 35.56
N ALA A 98 -13.74 -20.40 36.90
CA ALA A 98 -12.65 -19.90 37.72
C ALA A 98 -11.65 -21.02 38.12
N GLY A 99 -10.39 -20.65 38.36
CA GLY A 99 -9.33 -21.59 38.78
C GLY A 99 -8.76 -22.46 37.65
N ASP A 100 -7.77 -23.30 37.96
CA ASP A 100 -7.12 -24.18 36.98
C ASP A 100 -7.65 -25.64 37.02
N ASP A 101 -8.46 -25.99 38.02
CA ASP A 101 -9.11 -27.29 38.17
C ASP A 101 -10.36 -27.41 37.28
N LEU A 102 -10.12 -27.59 35.97
CA LEU A 102 -11.18 -27.80 34.99
C LEU A 102 -11.51 -29.29 34.83
N SER A 103 -12.81 -29.62 34.83
CA SER A 103 -13.27 -30.97 34.47
C SER A 103 -12.91 -31.32 33.01
N THR A 104 -12.86 -32.60 32.67
CA THR A 104 -12.60 -33.04 31.28
C THR A 104 -13.62 -32.46 30.30
N SER A 105 -14.89 -32.35 30.71
CA SER A 105 -15.94 -31.74 29.89
C SER A 105 -15.69 -30.25 29.67
N ASP A 106 -15.25 -29.52 30.68
CA ASP A 106 -14.97 -28.09 30.57
C ASP A 106 -13.74 -27.80 29.72
N LYS A 107 -12.68 -28.62 29.86
CA LYS A 107 -11.52 -28.59 28.96
C LYS A 107 -11.95 -28.80 27.51
N LEU A 108 -12.83 -29.77 27.25
CA LEU A 108 -13.31 -30.08 25.91
C LEU A 108 -14.15 -28.93 25.33
N LYS A 109 -15.05 -28.32 26.11
CA LYS A 109 -15.83 -27.14 25.68
C LYS A 109 -14.91 -25.96 25.30
N VAL A 110 -13.97 -25.64 26.18
CA VAL A 110 -13.06 -24.48 26.02
C VAL A 110 -12.11 -24.71 24.84
N PHE A 111 -11.44 -25.86 24.79
CA PHE A 111 -10.51 -26.17 23.70
C PHE A 111 -11.25 -26.37 22.38
N GLY A 112 -12.44 -26.96 22.39
CA GLY A 112 -13.29 -27.10 21.22
C GLY A 112 -13.61 -25.76 20.56
N ALA A 113 -14.06 -24.79 21.35
CA ALA A 113 -14.29 -23.42 20.86
C ALA A 113 -13.01 -22.80 20.29
N GLY A 114 -11.88 -22.96 20.98
CA GLY A 114 -10.57 -22.46 20.51
C GLY A 114 -10.09 -23.11 19.22
N ILE A 115 -10.24 -24.43 19.07
CA ILE A 115 -9.84 -25.19 17.88
C ILE A 115 -10.65 -24.72 16.66
N VAL A 116 -11.98 -24.65 16.78
CA VAL A 116 -12.85 -24.21 15.69
C VAL A 116 -12.52 -22.78 15.26
N ALA A 117 -12.37 -21.84 16.21
CA ALA A 117 -11.97 -20.47 15.88
C ALA A 117 -10.61 -20.41 15.16
N ALA A 118 -9.61 -21.11 15.68
CA ALA A 118 -8.25 -21.02 15.17
C ALA A 118 -8.07 -21.71 13.81
N LEU A 119 -8.74 -22.85 13.58
CA LEU A 119 -8.73 -23.48 12.25
C LEU A 119 -9.51 -22.66 11.23
N SER A 120 -10.63 -22.03 11.62
CA SER A 120 -11.34 -21.10 10.70
C SER A 120 -10.46 -19.90 10.38
N CYS A 121 -9.74 -19.38 11.38
CA CYS A 121 -8.75 -18.33 11.18
C CYS A 121 -7.59 -18.78 10.28
N THR A 122 -7.18 -20.06 10.36
CA THR A 122 -6.10 -20.61 9.52
C THR A 122 -6.44 -20.52 8.04
N PHE A 123 -7.71 -20.79 7.71
CA PHE A 123 -8.23 -20.87 6.35
C PHE A 123 -9.05 -19.63 5.95
N LEU A 124 -8.84 -18.48 6.62
CA LEU A 124 -9.35 -17.20 6.13
C LEU A 124 -8.61 -16.84 4.84
N ASP A 125 -9.35 -16.69 3.75
CA ASP A 125 -8.86 -16.29 2.42
C ASP A 125 -7.88 -15.10 2.51
N SER A 126 -8.33 -13.99 3.08
CA SER A 126 -7.53 -12.76 3.17
C SER A 126 -6.29 -12.88 4.07
N LEU A 127 -6.34 -13.75 5.09
CA LEU A 127 -5.19 -13.98 5.97
C LEU A 127 -4.19 -14.95 5.34
N TRP A 128 -4.68 -15.99 4.65
CA TRP A 128 -3.85 -16.99 3.99
C TRP A 128 -3.09 -16.37 2.82
N PHE A 129 -3.72 -15.49 2.04
CA PHE A 129 -3.04 -14.71 1.00
C PHE A 129 -1.81 -13.96 1.52
N SER A 130 -1.94 -13.32 2.70
CA SER A 130 -0.81 -12.63 3.34
C SER A 130 0.24 -13.59 3.93
N ALA A 131 -0.12 -14.85 4.19
CA ALA A 131 0.77 -15.85 4.81
C ALA A 131 1.77 -16.47 3.82
N VAL A 132 1.48 -16.38 2.51
CA VAL A 132 2.23 -17.06 1.43
C VAL A 132 3.19 -16.15 0.68
N GLU A 133 3.30 -14.87 1.06
CA GLU A 133 4.16 -13.88 0.41
C GLU A 133 4.84 -12.93 1.42
N GLY A 134 6.00 -12.39 1.04
CA GLY A 134 6.86 -11.53 1.87
C GLY A 134 6.38 -10.08 2.01
N GLU A 135 5.10 -9.88 2.38
CA GLU A 135 4.52 -8.56 2.68
C GLU A 135 4.41 -8.28 4.20
N VAL A 136 4.18 -7.01 4.54
CA VAL A 136 4.12 -6.53 5.93
C VAL A 136 2.86 -6.95 6.70
N TYR A 137 1.81 -7.39 6.00
CA TYR A 137 0.49 -7.61 6.60
C TYR A 137 0.42 -8.84 7.51
N ALA A 138 1.17 -9.91 7.22
CA ALA A 138 1.27 -11.07 8.11
C ALA A 138 1.86 -10.68 9.48
N LEU A 139 2.93 -9.89 9.48
CA LEU A 139 3.54 -9.39 10.70
C LEU A 139 2.63 -8.40 11.44
N ALA A 140 1.86 -7.57 10.70
CA ALA A 140 0.86 -6.69 11.27
C ALA A 140 -0.23 -7.47 12.04
N MET A 141 -0.68 -8.60 11.48
CA MET A 141 -1.68 -9.47 12.10
C MET A 141 -1.13 -10.20 13.33
N PHE A 142 0.14 -10.61 13.31
CA PHE A 142 0.82 -11.08 14.53
C PHE A 142 0.74 -10.05 15.65
N PHE A 143 1.12 -8.79 15.38
CA PHE A 143 1.09 -7.73 16.39
C PHE A 143 -0.33 -7.40 16.86
N MET A 144 -1.30 -7.34 15.96
CA MET A 144 -2.70 -7.10 16.32
C MET A 144 -3.21 -8.16 17.31
N THR A 145 -2.97 -9.43 16.98
CA THR A 145 -3.49 -10.56 17.77
C THR A 145 -2.74 -10.79 19.08
N ILE A 146 -1.42 -10.53 19.15
CA ILE A 146 -0.68 -10.58 20.42
C ILE A 146 -1.08 -9.43 21.36
N ILE A 147 -1.42 -8.25 20.84
CA ILE A 147 -1.97 -7.13 21.62
C ILE A 147 -3.35 -7.51 22.19
N ILE A 148 -4.24 -8.03 21.34
CA ILE A 148 -5.56 -8.52 21.74
C ILE A 148 -5.42 -9.59 22.83
N TRP A 149 -4.57 -10.60 22.60
CA TRP A 149 -4.30 -11.64 23.58
C TRP A 149 -3.71 -11.06 24.88
N GLY A 150 -2.76 -10.12 24.78
CA GLY A 150 -2.19 -9.41 25.93
C GLY A 150 -3.25 -8.72 26.79
N ALA A 151 -4.29 -8.14 26.17
CA ALA A 151 -5.41 -7.54 26.89
C ALA A 151 -6.24 -8.58 27.65
N THR A 152 -6.44 -9.78 27.08
CA THR A 152 -7.09 -10.89 27.81
C THR A 152 -6.26 -11.38 29.00
N ARG A 153 -4.92 -11.37 28.87
CA ARG A 153 -4.00 -11.71 29.95
C ARG A 153 -4.03 -10.67 31.05
N TRP A 154 -4.08 -9.40 30.70
CA TRP A 154 -4.27 -8.31 31.67
C TRP A 154 -5.59 -8.46 32.42
N TYR A 155 -6.70 -8.69 31.70
CA TYR A 155 -8.04 -8.84 32.28
C TYR A 155 -8.10 -9.94 33.34
N ARG A 156 -7.49 -11.10 33.08
CA ARG A 156 -7.46 -12.24 34.02
C ARG A 156 -6.43 -12.07 35.15
N ALA A 157 -5.37 -11.28 34.95
CA ALA A 157 -4.28 -11.21 35.92
C ALA A 157 -4.73 -10.54 37.23
N GLU A 158 -4.45 -11.19 38.36
CA GLU A 158 -4.71 -10.65 39.69
C GLU A 158 -3.44 -10.11 40.35
N GLY A 159 -3.60 -9.23 41.33
CA GLY A 159 -2.51 -8.68 42.14
C GLY A 159 -1.70 -7.57 41.46
N ALA A 160 -0.66 -7.10 42.18
CA ALA A 160 0.13 -5.92 41.82
C ALA A 160 0.89 -6.03 40.48
N LEU A 161 1.10 -7.24 39.97
CA LEU A 161 1.82 -7.48 38.72
C LEU A 161 0.91 -7.55 37.49
N ALA A 162 -0.41 -7.36 37.63
CA ALA A 162 -1.33 -7.42 36.50
C ALA A 162 -0.95 -6.42 35.39
N ASP A 163 -0.57 -5.20 35.77
CA ASP A 163 -0.31 -4.10 34.84
C ASP A 163 0.94 -4.25 33.98
N ARG A 164 1.81 -5.25 34.26
CA ARG A 164 2.92 -5.60 33.35
C ARG A 164 2.43 -5.94 31.94
N TRP A 165 1.21 -6.45 31.82
CA TRP A 165 0.58 -6.72 30.54
C TRP A 165 0.21 -5.45 29.77
N LEU A 166 -0.16 -4.36 30.44
CA LEU A 166 -0.37 -3.06 29.78
C LEU A 166 0.95 -2.48 29.27
N ILE A 167 2.04 -2.66 30.04
CA ILE A 167 3.39 -2.25 29.61
C ILE A 167 3.85 -3.09 28.42
N PHE A 168 3.62 -4.40 28.46
CA PHE A 168 3.86 -5.31 27.33
C PHE A 168 3.06 -4.89 26.10
N ILE A 169 1.77 -4.58 26.24
CA ILE A 169 0.93 -4.09 25.15
C ILE A 169 1.50 -2.80 24.56
N ALA A 170 1.91 -1.85 25.40
CA ALA A 170 2.49 -0.59 24.94
C ALA A 170 3.78 -0.82 24.15
N PHE A 171 4.65 -1.74 24.60
CA PHE A 171 5.84 -2.16 23.86
C PHE A 171 5.49 -2.81 22.51
N MET A 172 4.50 -3.71 22.49
CA MET A 172 4.04 -4.36 21.25
C MET A 172 3.45 -3.34 20.26
N VAL A 173 2.67 -2.35 20.74
CA VAL A 173 2.17 -1.24 19.91
C VAL A 173 3.32 -0.40 19.35
N GLY A 174 4.36 -0.14 20.15
CA GLY A 174 5.55 0.57 19.69
C GLY A 174 6.30 -0.19 18.60
N LEU A 175 6.55 -1.49 18.80
CA LEU A 175 7.18 -2.34 17.79
C LEU A 175 6.36 -2.43 16.51
N SER A 176 5.04 -2.57 16.65
CA SER A 176 4.15 -2.79 15.53
C SER A 176 4.09 -1.60 14.56
N MET A 177 4.40 -0.38 15.01
CA MET A 177 4.60 0.78 14.13
C MET A 177 5.69 0.50 13.08
N GLY A 178 6.77 -0.18 13.46
CA GLY A 178 7.87 -0.54 12.56
C GLY A 178 7.54 -1.72 11.64
N ALA A 179 6.41 -2.39 11.85
CA ALA A 179 5.89 -3.41 10.95
C ALA A 179 4.81 -2.81 10.03
N HIS A 180 3.68 -2.38 10.60
CA HIS A 180 2.59 -1.71 9.90
C HIS A 180 1.58 -1.09 10.88
N LEU A 181 1.04 0.09 10.55
CA LEU A 181 0.14 0.87 11.42
C LEU A 181 -1.22 0.19 11.71
N LEU A 182 -1.65 -0.74 10.85
CA LEU A 182 -2.93 -1.48 11.00
C LEU A 182 -3.09 -2.15 12.37
N SER A 183 -1.98 -2.67 12.91
CA SER A 183 -1.92 -3.35 14.22
C SER A 183 -2.41 -2.47 15.39
N MET A 184 -2.28 -1.14 15.27
CA MET A 184 -2.68 -0.18 16.31
C MET A 184 -4.20 -0.08 16.47
N LEU A 185 -4.98 -0.57 15.50
CA LEU A 185 -6.43 -0.66 15.62
C LEU A 185 -6.89 -1.64 16.71
N ALA A 186 -5.97 -2.40 17.33
CA ALA A 186 -6.24 -3.15 18.55
C ALA A 186 -6.36 -2.28 19.81
N ILE A 187 -5.87 -1.03 19.81
CA ILE A 187 -5.90 -0.14 20.99
C ILE A 187 -7.33 0.07 21.53
N PRO A 188 -8.34 0.37 20.68
CA PRO A 188 -9.73 0.42 21.13
C PRO A 188 -10.22 -0.83 21.85
N PHE A 189 -9.83 -2.03 21.40
CA PHE A 189 -10.15 -3.27 22.10
C PHE A 189 -9.51 -3.33 23.48
N VAL A 190 -8.24 -2.94 23.62
CA VAL A 190 -7.56 -2.87 24.92
C VAL A 190 -8.33 -1.96 25.87
N GLY A 191 -8.73 -0.78 25.40
CA GLY A 191 -9.56 0.15 26.18
C GLY A 191 -10.92 -0.43 26.56
N MET A 192 -11.57 -1.18 25.67
CA MET A 192 -12.80 -1.90 26.00
C MET A 192 -12.59 -3.03 27.01
N MET A 193 -11.46 -3.72 26.98
CA MET A 193 -11.11 -4.72 28.00
C MET A 193 -10.83 -4.06 29.36
N VAL A 194 -10.22 -2.87 29.38
CA VAL A 194 -10.06 -2.04 30.59
C VAL A 194 -11.42 -1.63 31.15
N TYR A 195 -12.32 -1.15 30.29
CA TYR A 195 -13.69 -0.84 30.67
C TYR A 195 -14.40 -2.06 31.27
N ALA A 196 -14.31 -3.21 30.58
CA ALA A 196 -14.96 -4.45 30.95
C ALA A 196 -14.54 -5.04 32.29
N ARG A 197 -13.33 -4.68 32.75
CA ARG A 197 -12.80 -5.16 34.02
C ARG A 197 -13.33 -4.36 35.21
N HIS A 198 -13.57 -3.07 35.01
CA HIS A 198 -13.79 -2.12 36.10
C HIS A 198 -15.22 -1.57 36.18
N ASN A 199 -16.02 -1.73 35.14
CA ASN A 199 -17.32 -1.07 35.03
C ASN A 199 -18.41 -2.08 34.65
N GLU A 200 -19.60 -1.86 35.21
CA GLU A 200 -20.83 -2.41 34.66
C GLU A 200 -21.27 -1.60 33.44
N PHE A 201 -22.03 -2.23 32.54
CA PHE A 201 -22.46 -1.57 31.30
C PHE A 201 -23.39 -0.39 31.59
N SER A 202 -23.02 0.78 31.08
CA SER A 202 -23.94 1.90 30.89
C SER A 202 -23.56 2.66 29.63
N TRP A 203 -24.54 3.14 28.86
CA TRP A 203 -24.27 3.86 27.61
C TRP A 203 -23.34 5.06 27.79
N GLN A 204 -23.47 5.80 28.89
CA GLN A 204 -22.61 6.94 29.18
C GLN A 204 -21.16 6.51 29.42
N SER A 205 -20.93 5.55 30.31
CA SER A 205 -19.58 5.07 30.63
C SER A 205 -18.93 4.35 29.44
N PHE A 206 -19.73 3.62 28.66
CA PHE A 206 -19.32 2.99 27.41
C PHE A 206 -18.86 4.02 26.37
N LEU A 207 -19.66 5.06 26.10
CA LEU A 207 -19.30 6.11 25.14
C LEU A 207 -18.03 6.86 25.57
N ILE A 208 -17.87 7.12 26.87
CA ILE A 208 -16.64 7.70 27.42
C ILE A 208 -15.46 6.75 27.18
N ALA A 209 -15.60 5.46 27.47
CA ALA A 209 -14.53 4.48 27.25
C ALA A 209 -14.12 4.39 25.78
N VAL A 210 -15.09 4.39 24.86
CA VAL A 210 -14.84 4.44 23.41
C VAL A 210 -14.09 5.72 23.05
N ALA A 211 -14.57 6.89 23.47
CA ALA A 211 -13.94 8.17 23.18
C ALA A 211 -12.50 8.25 23.72
N VAL A 212 -12.26 7.79 24.95
CA VAL A 212 -10.90 7.72 25.54
C VAL A 212 -10.02 6.78 24.72
N SER A 213 -10.52 5.61 24.31
CA SER A 213 -9.70 4.62 23.59
C SER A 213 -9.32 5.10 22.18
N PHE A 214 -10.24 5.76 21.48
CA PHE A 214 -9.93 6.46 20.22
C PHE A 214 -8.98 7.65 20.46
N GLY A 215 -9.15 8.38 21.56
CA GLY A 215 -8.21 9.44 21.96
C GLY A 215 -6.79 8.91 22.16
N VAL A 216 -6.64 7.73 22.77
CA VAL A 216 -5.32 7.06 22.88
C VAL A 216 -4.80 6.66 21.51
N LEU A 217 -5.60 6.07 20.63
CA LEU A 217 -5.18 5.75 19.26
C LEU A 217 -4.68 6.99 18.50
N VAL A 218 -5.42 8.10 18.56
CA VAL A 218 -5.03 9.37 17.93
C VAL A 218 -3.76 9.93 18.56
N PHE A 219 -3.63 9.89 19.89
CA PHE A 219 -2.41 10.33 20.58
C PHE A 219 -1.20 9.51 20.15
N VAL A 220 -1.34 8.20 19.99
CA VAL A 220 -0.24 7.35 19.57
C VAL A 220 0.13 7.61 18.09
N LEU A 221 -0.85 7.79 17.19
CA LEU A 221 -0.60 8.07 15.77
C LEU A 221 -0.04 9.48 15.52
N GLN A 222 -0.65 10.51 16.11
CA GLN A 222 -0.31 11.91 15.83
C GLN A 222 0.68 12.49 16.84
N GLY A 223 0.58 12.11 18.11
CA GLY A 223 1.46 12.60 19.17
C GLY A 223 2.80 11.87 19.23
N ILE A 224 2.78 10.53 19.15
CA ILE A 224 4.01 9.73 19.26
C ILE A 224 4.63 9.46 17.89
N PHE A 225 3.92 8.77 17.00
CA PHE A 225 4.48 8.28 15.73
C PHE A 225 5.01 9.43 14.86
N THR A 226 4.19 10.45 14.56
CA THR A 226 4.63 11.62 13.76
C THR A 226 5.09 12.80 14.61
N GLY A 227 4.43 13.04 15.74
CA GLY A 227 4.67 14.21 16.60
C GLY A 227 6.05 14.29 17.24
N ILE A 228 6.61 13.16 17.72
CA ILE A 228 7.96 13.14 18.30
C ILE A 228 9.01 13.50 17.24
N VAL A 229 8.87 12.99 16.03
CA VAL A 229 9.81 13.30 14.93
C VAL A 229 9.70 14.76 14.50
N ASN A 230 8.49 15.34 14.53
CA ASN A 230 8.31 16.78 14.31
C ASN A 230 9.03 17.62 15.38
N ILE A 231 8.94 17.24 16.66
CA ILE A 231 9.69 17.90 17.74
C ILE A 231 11.20 17.81 17.45
N PHE A 232 11.69 16.65 17.03
CA PHE A 232 13.11 16.49 16.67
C PHE A 232 13.51 17.41 15.51
N ALA A 233 12.67 17.54 14.47
CA ALA A 233 12.92 18.42 13.34
C ALA A 233 13.00 19.90 13.75
N GLN A 234 12.08 20.35 14.60
CA GLN A 234 12.05 21.72 15.12
C GLN A 234 13.28 22.05 15.97
N PHE A 235 13.69 21.14 16.86
CA PHE A 235 14.90 21.33 17.65
C PHE A 235 16.15 21.34 16.80
N ASP A 236 16.22 20.47 15.78
CA ASP A 236 17.35 20.48 14.86
C ASP A 236 17.42 21.78 14.05
N TYR A 237 16.27 22.28 13.59
CA TYR A 237 16.16 23.60 12.97
C TYR A 237 16.65 24.72 13.89
N LEU A 238 16.17 24.77 15.14
CA LEU A 238 16.58 25.78 16.11
C LEU A 238 18.09 25.74 16.37
N PHE A 239 18.65 24.54 16.52
CA PHE A 239 20.07 24.39 16.82
C PHE A 239 20.94 24.77 15.63
N VAL A 240 20.56 24.36 14.42
CA VAL A 240 21.30 24.64 13.19
C VAL A 240 21.14 26.10 12.77
N ASN A 241 19.90 26.58 12.61
CA ASN A 241 19.64 27.91 12.05
C ASN A 241 19.67 29.02 13.11
N GLY A 242 19.36 28.69 14.38
CA GLY A 242 19.33 29.67 15.47
C GLY A 242 20.65 29.77 16.24
N PHE A 243 21.27 28.63 16.54
CA PHE A 243 22.54 28.57 17.30
C PHE A 243 23.77 28.24 16.45
N GLU A 244 23.62 28.07 15.13
CA GLU A 244 24.72 27.74 14.20
C GLU A 244 25.47 26.45 14.56
N LEU A 245 24.78 25.49 15.19
CA LEU A 245 25.33 24.19 15.56
C LEU A 245 25.23 23.18 14.39
N GLY A 246 25.94 22.06 14.54
CA GLY A 246 25.92 20.99 13.54
C GLY A 246 24.56 20.29 13.40
N LYS A 247 24.25 19.83 12.18
CA LYS A 247 23.10 18.97 11.87
C LYS A 247 23.01 17.78 12.83
N GLY A 248 21.81 17.49 13.32
CA GLY A 248 21.54 16.39 14.25
C GLY A 248 21.75 16.71 15.73
N MET A 249 22.40 17.82 16.08
CA MET A 249 22.63 18.18 17.50
C MET A 249 21.32 18.50 18.24
N GLY A 250 20.36 19.14 17.56
CA GLY A 250 19.05 19.42 18.14
C GLY A 250 18.22 18.14 18.32
N VAL A 251 18.33 17.19 17.38
CA VAL A 251 17.72 15.85 17.53
C VAL A 251 18.23 15.15 18.79
N TRP A 252 19.55 15.08 18.99
CA TRP A 252 20.13 14.44 20.18
C TRP A 252 19.73 15.13 21.47
N PHE A 253 19.72 16.47 21.49
CA PHE A 253 19.21 17.22 22.64
C PHE A 253 17.76 16.83 22.96
N ALA A 254 16.88 16.82 21.95
CA ALA A 254 15.46 16.51 22.13
C ALA A 254 15.25 15.06 22.62
N VAL A 255 16.00 14.09 22.08
CA VAL A 255 15.97 12.69 22.54
C VAL A 255 16.39 12.59 24.01
N ILE A 256 17.53 13.19 24.38
CA ILE A 256 18.04 13.15 25.77
C ILE A 256 17.06 13.84 26.72
N ALA A 257 16.51 14.98 26.33
CA ALA A 257 15.52 15.71 27.12
C ALA A 257 14.23 14.90 27.31
N LEU A 258 13.75 14.22 26.28
CA LEU A 258 12.55 13.37 26.34
C LEU A 258 12.74 12.20 27.32
N PHE A 259 13.82 11.43 27.18
CA PHE A 259 14.10 10.32 28.09
C PHE A 259 14.39 10.80 29.52
N SER A 260 15.10 11.92 29.68
CA SER A 260 15.32 12.52 30.99
C SER A 260 14.01 12.94 31.65
N ALA A 261 13.08 13.54 30.91
CA ALA A 261 11.76 13.92 31.43
C ALA A 261 10.99 12.70 31.93
N LEU A 262 10.97 11.61 31.15
CA LEU A 262 10.32 10.35 31.53
C LEU A 262 10.98 9.73 32.77
N ILE A 263 12.32 9.65 32.82
CA ILE A 263 13.07 9.07 33.94
C ILE A 263 12.86 9.88 35.22
N PHE A 264 13.01 11.21 35.18
CA PHE A 264 12.77 12.05 36.35
C PHE A 264 11.31 11.96 36.82
N PHE A 265 10.35 11.91 35.89
CA PHE A 265 8.96 11.73 36.29
C PHE A 265 8.72 10.38 37.00
N LEU A 266 9.30 9.29 36.50
CA LEU A 266 9.25 7.97 37.16
C LEU A 266 9.98 7.95 38.51
N ALA A 267 11.13 8.61 38.60
CA ALA A 267 11.89 8.75 39.85
C ALA A 267 11.08 9.51 40.92
N SER A 268 10.18 10.40 40.52
CA SER A 268 9.30 11.13 41.44
C SER A 268 8.35 10.26 42.25
N PHE A 269 8.09 9.02 41.79
CA PHE A 269 7.25 8.05 42.52
C PHE A 269 8.06 7.12 43.44
N HIS A 270 9.39 7.13 43.32
CA HIS A 270 10.28 6.27 44.10
C HIS A 270 10.99 7.00 45.25
N ASP A 271 11.22 8.31 45.12
CA ASP A 271 11.85 9.15 46.14
C ASP A 271 10.89 10.24 46.60
N ALA A 272 10.17 9.99 47.69
CA ALA A 272 9.22 10.95 48.26
C ALA A 272 9.87 12.26 48.71
N LYS A 273 11.15 12.26 49.10
CA LYS A 273 11.85 13.47 49.56
C LYS A 273 12.15 14.42 48.40
N ARG A 274 12.47 13.87 47.23
CA ARG A 274 12.82 14.64 46.01
C ARG A 274 11.73 14.67 44.96
N ALA A 275 10.56 14.06 45.22
CA ALA A 275 9.47 13.90 44.28
C ALA A 275 9.09 15.21 43.57
N MET A 276 8.88 16.29 44.33
CA MET A 276 8.49 17.58 43.77
C MET A 276 9.60 18.20 42.90
N THR A 277 10.87 18.02 43.29
CA THR A 277 12.03 18.44 42.49
C THR A 277 12.06 17.69 41.17
N TYR A 278 11.93 16.37 41.19
CA TYR A 278 11.92 15.56 39.97
C TYR A 278 10.74 15.90 39.06
N ARG A 279 9.55 16.18 39.59
CA ARG A 279 8.40 16.65 38.80
C ARG A 279 8.61 18.03 38.20
N ARG A 280 9.24 18.96 38.93
CA ARG A 280 9.61 20.27 38.38
C ARG A 280 10.60 20.13 37.22
N ILE A 281 11.60 19.27 37.36
CA ILE A 281 12.55 18.98 36.27
C ILE A 281 11.84 18.35 35.08
N ALA A 282 11.00 17.32 35.30
CA ALA A 282 10.24 16.69 34.24
C ALA A 282 9.29 17.66 33.53
N ALA A 283 8.54 18.47 34.28
CA ALA A 283 7.63 19.48 33.74
C ALA A 283 8.40 20.54 32.93
N LEU A 284 9.57 20.97 33.40
CA LEU A 284 10.44 21.89 32.68
C LEU A 284 10.90 21.28 31.35
N LEU A 285 11.41 20.05 31.36
CA LEU A 285 11.88 19.37 30.14
C LEU A 285 10.75 19.16 29.12
N VAL A 286 9.56 18.71 29.56
CA VAL A 286 8.39 18.59 28.70
C VAL A 286 7.98 19.95 28.14
N THR A 287 8.00 21.00 28.96
CA THR A 287 7.68 22.35 28.50
C THR A 287 8.68 22.82 27.45
N ILE A 288 9.99 22.61 27.66
CA ILE A 288 11.04 22.93 26.66
C ILE A 288 10.76 22.18 25.35
N LEU A 289 10.55 20.87 25.40
CA LEU A 289 10.27 20.06 24.22
C LEU A 289 9.04 20.54 23.45
N MET A 290 8.00 20.95 24.17
CA MET A 290 6.78 21.44 23.55
C MET A 290 6.88 22.91 23.11
N ILE A 291 7.76 23.74 23.69
CA ILE A 291 8.06 25.08 23.16
C ILE A 291 8.63 24.96 21.74
N GLY A 292 9.44 23.93 21.47
CA GLY A 292 9.86 23.60 20.09
C GLY A 292 8.67 23.49 19.14
N SER A 293 7.54 22.94 19.62
CA SER A 293 6.30 22.80 18.84
C SER A 293 5.55 24.11 18.57
N LEU A 294 5.86 25.17 19.32
CA LEU A 294 5.37 26.54 19.06
C LEU A 294 6.21 27.23 17.98
N TRP A 295 7.44 26.76 17.74
CA TRP A 295 8.37 27.32 16.76
C TRP A 295 8.23 26.66 15.39
N ASN A 296 7.05 26.10 15.07
CA ASN A 296 6.70 25.88 13.68
C ASN A 296 6.92 27.21 12.94
N GLY A 297 7.96 27.26 12.12
CA GLY A 297 8.24 28.41 11.27
C GLY A 297 7.08 28.59 10.32
N GLU A 298 6.19 29.51 10.68
CA GLU A 298 4.97 29.99 10.02
C GLU A 298 3.65 29.50 10.63
N ASP A 299 2.84 30.51 10.98
CA ASP A 299 1.50 30.45 11.54
C ASP A 299 0.62 29.45 10.77
N ASP A 300 -0.12 28.61 11.49
CA ASP A 300 -1.31 27.95 10.95
C ASP A 300 -2.47 28.96 10.73
N GLY A 301 -2.15 30.23 10.48
CA GLY A 301 -3.05 31.37 10.26
C GLY A 301 -4.03 31.67 11.41
N SER A 302 -4.07 30.84 12.45
CA SER A 302 -5.09 30.89 13.47
C SER A 302 -4.47 31.27 14.82
N LEU A 303 -4.91 32.40 15.38
CA LEU A 303 -4.70 32.75 16.79
C LEU A 303 -5.09 31.60 17.75
N GLY A 304 -5.90 30.63 17.29
CA GLY A 304 -6.30 29.44 18.04
C GLY A 304 -5.22 28.34 18.14
N GLY A 305 -4.36 28.15 17.13
CA GLY A 305 -3.38 27.05 17.09
C GLY A 305 -2.26 27.21 18.12
N GLY A 306 -1.61 28.38 18.16
CA GLY A 306 -0.57 28.71 19.14
C GLY A 306 -1.11 28.74 20.58
N VAL A 307 -2.31 29.29 20.78
CA VAL A 307 -2.99 29.32 22.09
C VAL A 307 -3.35 27.91 22.55
N LEU A 308 -3.88 27.06 21.67
CA LEU A 308 -4.20 25.67 21.99
C LEU A 308 -2.95 24.88 22.38
N ARG A 309 -1.85 25.01 21.62
CA ARG A 309 -0.56 24.36 21.96
C ARG A 309 -0.04 24.83 23.31
N PHE A 310 -0.07 26.13 23.59
CA PHE A 310 0.31 26.70 24.88
C PHE A 310 -0.57 26.17 26.03
N LEU A 311 -1.89 26.07 25.82
CA LEU A 311 -2.81 25.50 26.79
C LEU A 311 -2.54 24.01 27.03
N CYS A 312 -2.29 23.22 25.97
CA CYS A 312 -1.92 21.81 26.09
C CYS A 312 -0.60 21.63 26.85
N MET A 313 0.40 22.46 26.56
CA MET A 313 1.68 22.49 27.28
C MET A 313 1.49 22.79 28.76
N SER A 314 0.75 23.86 29.07
CA SER A 314 0.48 24.29 30.43
C SER A 314 -0.31 23.22 31.19
N ALA A 315 -1.29 22.60 30.53
CA ALA A 315 -2.06 21.49 31.09
C ALA A 315 -1.19 20.26 31.36
N MET A 316 -0.28 19.91 30.45
CA MET A 316 0.64 18.78 30.63
C MET A 316 1.62 19.04 31.78
N ALA A 317 2.23 20.23 31.84
CA ALA A 317 3.11 20.63 32.93
C ALA A 317 2.35 20.63 34.27
N PHE A 318 1.14 21.18 34.31
CA PHE A 318 0.28 21.16 35.49
C PHE A 318 -0.06 19.73 35.93
N ALA A 319 -0.40 18.85 34.99
CA ALA A 319 -0.67 17.43 35.25
C ALA A 319 0.56 16.73 35.85
N ILE A 320 1.76 16.97 35.31
CA ILE A 320 3.02 16.44 35.86
C ILE A 320 3.25 16.91 37.30
N LEU A 321 3.04 18.21 37.57
CA LEU A 321 3.23 18.79 38.91
C LEU A 321 2.18 18.28 39.91
N ARG A 322 0.98 17.94 39.45
CA ARG A 322 -0.15 17.44 40.27
C ARG A 322 -0.33 15.93 40.22
N ALA A 323 0.66 15.19 39.74
CA ALA A 323 0.57 13.75 39.53
C ALA A 323 0.26 12.95 40.81
N ASP A 324 0.47 13.49 42.02
CA ASP A 324 0.04 12.87 43.29
C ASP A 324 -1.45 12.49 43.29
N ASN A 325 -2.29 13.33 42.68
CA ASN A 325 -3.74 13.13 42.65
C ASN A 325 -4.15 11.87 41.85
N PHE A 326 -3.25 11.34 41.01
CA PHE A 326 -3.49 10.19 40.15
C PHE A 326 -2.22 9.33 39.96
N ALA A 327 -1.41 9.22 41.03
CA ALA A 327 -0.04 8.72 40.96
C ALA A 327 0.10 7.34 40.31
N ALA A 328 -0.80 6.40 40.64
CA ALA A 328 -0.79 5.07 40.06
C ALA A 328 -1.04 5.11 38.53
N LEU A 329 -2.00 5.91 38.07
CA LEU A 329 -2.27 6.06 36.63
C LEU A 329 -1.10 6.75 35.92
N ALA A 330 -0.59 7.84 36.47
CA ALA A 330 0.55 8.58 35.92
C ALA A 330 1.78 7.68 35.76
N TYR A 331 2.15 6.94 36.80
CA TYR A 331 3.28 6.02 36.77
C TYR A 331 3.15 4.97 35.65
N ARG A 332 1.98 4.33 35.55
CA ARG A 332 1.69 3.28 34.55
C ARG A 332 1.67 3.84 33.13
N ALA A 333 1.04 5.00 32.93
CA ALA A 333 1.00 5.67 31.64
C ALA A 333 2.41 6.06 31.17
N THR A 334 3.26 6.59 32.04
CA THR A 334 4.63 6.95 31.71
C THR A 334 5.49 5.74 31.38
N LEU A 335 5.39 4.65 32.15
CA LEU A 335 6.05 3.39 31.80
C LEU A 335 5.56 2.87 30.45
N GLY A 336 4.26 2.93 30.18
CA GLY A 336 3.67 2.54 28.91
C GLY A 336 4.25 3.35 27.75
N ILE A 337 4.27 4.68 27.86
CA ILE A 337 4.87 5.59 26.87
C ILE A 337 6.35 5.28 26.65
N MET A 338 7.11 5.07 27.74
CA MET A 338 8.54 4.75 27.64
C MET A 338 8.78 3.45 26.86
N PHE A 339 8.06 2.38 27.18
CA PHE A 339 8.18 1.11 26.47
C PHE A 339 7.65 1.19 25.03
N LEU A 340 6.62 1.99 24.78
CA LEU A 340 6.13 2.27 23.44
C LEU A 340 7.22 2.96 22.59
N ILE A 341 7.89 3.99 23.12
CA ILE A 341 9.00 4.67 22.44
C ILE A 341 10.18 3.71 22.20
N ILE A 342 10.49 2.84 23.16
CA ILE A 342 11.51 1.79 22.99
C ILE A 342 11.14 0.87 21.83
N GLY A 343 9.88 0.44 21.70
CA GLY A 343 9.43 -0.34 20.53
C GLY A 343 9.53 0.44 19.22
N TYR A 344 9.13 1.72 19.25
CA TYR A 344 9.17 2.62 18.09
C TYR A 344 10.60 2.89 17.58
N SER A 345 11.63 2.69 18.43
CA SER A 345 13.03 2.92 18.08
C SER A 345 13.55 2.09 16.89
N SER A 346 12.85 1.04 16.46
CA SER A 346 13.16 0.32 15.21
C SER A 346 13.24 1.25 13.99
N TYR A 347 12.50 2.36 13.99
CA TYR A 347 12.57 3.38 12.93
C TYR A 347 13.90 4.11 12.81
N THR A 348 14.76 4.06 13.83
CA THR A 348 16.11 4.62 13.73
C THR A 348 16.94 4.00 12.60
N MET A 349 16.61 2.77 12.18
CA MET A 349 17.20 2.12 11.01
C MET A 349 17.03 2.97 9.73
N VAL A 350 15.86 3.58 9.53
CA VAL A 350 15.53 4.31 8.30
C VAL A 350 16.51 5.46 8.01
N PRO A 351 16.70 6.46 8.90
CA PRO A 351 17.64 7.54 8.63
C PRO A 351 19.09 7.08 8.62
N ILE A 352 19.46 6.03 9.37
CA ILE A 352 20.83 5.47 9.33
C ILE A 352 21.12 4.90 7.93
N ARG A 353 20.20 4.11 7.37
CA ARG A 353 20.36 3.48 6.06
C ARG A 353 20.19 4.48 4.92
N ALA A 354 19.29 5.45 5.05
CA ALA A 354 19.15 6.54 4.10
C ALA A 354 20.45 7.35 3.96
N ASN A 355 21.12 7.66 5.09
CA ASN A 355 22.42 8.36 5.09
C ASN A 355 23.56 7.51 4.53
N ALA A 356 23.47 6.17 4.63
CA ALA A 356 24.41 5.25 3.99
C ALA A 356 24.25 5.16 2.46
N GLN A 357 23.25 5.86 1.88
CA GLN A 357 23.01 5.93 0.44
C GLN A 357 22.85 4.56 -0.21
N VAL A 358 22.06 3.69 0.42
CA VAL A 358 21.67 2.37 -0.12
C VAL A 358 21.05 2.50 -1.54
N PRO A 359 21.15 1.46 -2.39
CA PRO A 359 20.59 1.48 -3.75
C PRO A 359 19.10 1.82 -3.78
N ILE A 360 18.26 1.08 -3.04
CA ILE A 360 16.86 1.44 -2.83
C ILE A 360 16.74 2.41 -1.66
N ASN A 361 16.57 3.69 -1.95
CA ASN A 361 16.49 4.77 -0.96
C ASN A 361 15.28 5.67 -1.21
N MET A 362 14.08 5.11 -1.05
CA MET A 362 12.82 5.82 -1.30
C MET A 362 12.71 7.07 -0.40
N ASN A 363 12.37 8.22 -1.02
CA ASN A 363 12.21 9.53 -0.37
C ASN A 363 13.44 10.10 0.37
N LYS A 364 14.55 9.34 0.50
CA LYS A 364 15.81 9.75 1.12
C LYS A 364 15.64 10.44 2.51
N PRO A 365 14.98 9.79 3.49
CA PRO A 365 14.75 10.35 4.83
C PRO A 365 16.04 10.43 5.68
N THR A 366 16.91 11.39 5.37
CA THR A 366 18.27 11.51 5.95
C THR A 366 18.35 12.39 7.22
N ASP A 367 17.29 13.10 7.56
CA ASP A 367 17.20 13.98 8.72
C ASP A 367 15.79 14.01 9.29
N ALA A 368 15.58 14.74 10.40
CA ALA A 368 14.31 14.73 11.10
C ALA A 368 13.15 15.35 10.28
N PHE A 369 13.41 16.32 9.39
CA PHE A 369 12.36 16.87 8.51
C PHE A 369 11.96 15.86 7.44
N THR A 370 12.94 15.34 6.71
CA THR A 370 12.70 14.34 5.65
C THR A 370 12.10 13.05 6.22
N MET A 371 12.48 12.65 7.44
CA MET A 371 11.84 11.57 8.19
C MET A 371 10.39 11.89 8.56
N HIS A 372 10.09 13.12 8.99
CA HIS A 372 8.72 13.54 9.26
C HIS A 372 7.84 13.46 8.00
N TYR A 373 8.34 13.90 6.85
CA TYR A 373 7.64 13.82 5.57
C TYR A 373 7.40 12.37 5.13
N TYR A 374 8.41 11.52 5.32
CA TYR A 374 8.34 10.08 5.06
C TYR A 374 7.25 9.40 5.91
N LEU A 375 7.20 9.66 7.22
CA LEU A 375 6.20 9.08 8.11
C LEU A 375 4.77 9.58 7.83
N ASN A 376 4.63 10.87 7.48
CA ASN A 376 3.33 11.47 7.15
C ASN A 376 2.83 11.13 5.75
N ARG A 377 3.67 10.49 4.91
CA ARG A 377 3.29 10.13 3.54
C ARG A 377 2.84 11.35 2.72
N GLU A 378 3.48 12.50 2.92
CA GLU A 378 3.00 13.79 2.40
C GLU A 378 2.87 13.82 0.87
N GLN A 379 3.62 12.97 0.17
CA GLN A 379 3.56 12.78 -1.29
C GLN A 379 2.18 12.32 -1.82
N PHE A 380 1.36 11.66 -1.01
CA PHE A 380 0.07 11.10 -1.46
C PHE A 380 -1.13 12.05 -1.25
N GLY A 381 -0.90 13.23 -0.68
CA GLY A 381 -1.95 14.19 -0.34
C GLY A 381 -2.90 13.71 0.77
N LYS A 382 -3.93 14.52 1.06
CA LYS A 382 -4.94 14.23 2.08
C LYS A 382 -6.24 13.73 1.43
N ARG A 383 -6.88 12.72 2.05
CA ARG A 383 -8.26 12.33 1.73
C ARG A 383 -9.22 13.00 2.72
N PRO A 384 -10.21 13.79 2.26
CA PRO A 384 -11.14 14.45 3.17
C PRO A 384 -12.05 13.42 3.87
N LEU A 385 -12.24 13.61 5.18
CA LEU A 385 -13.09 12.75 6.02
C LEU A 385 -14.42 13.43 6.38
N PHE A 386 -14.34 14.62 6.94
CA PHE A 386 -15.51 15.36 7.43
C PHE A 386 -16.00 16.38 6.43
N GLU A 387 -15.09 17.09 5.73
CA GLU A 387 -15.43 18.10 4.75
C GLU A 387 -14.44 18.07 3.59
N GLY A 388 -14.93 18.25 2.36
CA GLY A 388 -14.11 18.27 1.15
C GLY A 388 -14.94 18.20 -0.13
N PRO A 389 -14.31 18.35 -1.31
CA PRO A 389 -15.01 18.38 -2.58
C PRO A 389 -15.26 16.98 -3.16
N ASP A 390 -16.21 16.93 -4.10
CA ASP A 390 -16.53 15.72 -4.86
C ASP A 390 -15.70 15.62 -6.17
N TYR A 391 -15.80 14.50 -6.89
CA TYR A 391 -15.10 14.25 -8.16
C TYR A 391 -15.55 15.17 -9.31
N THR A 392 -16.65 15.90 -9.15
CA THR A 392 -17.15 16.86 -10.14
C THR A 392 -16.37 18.17 -10.15
N LEU A 393 -15.46 18.36 -9.19
CA LEU A 393 -14.59 19.52 -9.07
C LEU A 393 -13.87 19.84 -10.39
N SER A 394 -13.81 21.13 -10.70
CA SER A 394 -13.09 21.73 -11.81
C SER A 394 -12.16 22.84 -11.34
N ALA A 395 -11.30 23.35 -12.22
CA ALA A 395 -10.42 24.47 -11.93
C ALA A 395 -11.19 25.76 -11.53
N TYR A 396 -12.46 25.89 -11.94
CA TYR A 396 -13.30 27.05 -11.63
C TYR A 396 -13.87 27.03 -10.21
N ASP A 397 -13.86 25.86 -9.56
CA ASP A 397 -14.40 25.69 -8.20
C ASP A 397 -13.35 26.00 -7.11
N VAL A 398 -12.11 26.30 -7.51
CA VAL A 398 -11.04 26.77 -6.63
C VAL A 398 -11.19 28.28 -6.46
N ARG A 399 -11.49 28.72 -5.23
CA ARG A 399 -11.64 30.13 -4.85
C ARG A 399 -10.30 30.80 -4.62
N ASP A 400 -9.41 30.11 -3.90
CA ASP A 400 -8.12 30.65 -3.48
C ASP A 400 -7.11 29.52 -3.21
N TYR A 401 -5.87 29.88 -2.89
CA TYR A 401 -4.79 29.00 -2.50
C TYR A 401 -4.22 29.45 -1.16
N GLU A 402 -4.32 28.61 -0.14
CA GLU A 402 -3.74 28.88 1.17
C GLU A 402 -2.36 28.24 1.30
N SER A 403 -1.40 29.02 1.82
CA SER A 403 -0.04 28.57 2.10
C SER A 403 0.04 28.02 3.53
N ASN A 404 0.03 26.70 3.69
CA ASN A 404 0.09 26.00 4.98
C ASN A 404 1.51 25.48 5.30
N GLY A 405 2.44 26.42 5.47
CA GLY A 405 3.85 26.15 5.82
C GLY A 405 4.69 25.70 4.62
N GLY A 406 5.74 24.91 4.87
CA GLY A 406 6.62 24.44 3.82
C GLY A 406 7.47 23.22 4.14
N TYR A 407 8.13 22.71 3.10
CA TYR A 407 9.12 21.64 3.18
C TYR A 407 10.50 22.24 3.38
N TYR A 408 11.25 21.69 4.32
CA TYR A 408 12.58 22.11 4.70
C TYR A 408 13.58 21.02 4.35
N LYS A 409 14.75 21.44 3.88
CA LYS A 409 15.86 20.55 3.54
C LYS A 409 17.14 21.14 4.09
N TYR A 410 18.04 20.28 4.56
CA TYR A 410 19.38 20.72 4.93
C TYR A 410 20.20 21.02 3.68
N ASP A 411 20.69 22.25 3.54
CA ASP A 411 21.65 22.61 2.51
C ASP A 411 23.07 22.49 3.06
N GLU A 412 23.86 21.62 2.44
CA GLU A 412 25.26 21.37 2.80
C GLU A 412 26.14 22.60 2.52
N LYS A 413 25.76 23.48 1.56
CA LYS A 413 26.55 24.67 1.23
C LYS A 413 26.37 25.77 2.26
N SER A 414 25.14 26.13 2.58
CA SER A 414 24.83 27.12 3.62
C SER A 414 25.02 26.57 5.04
N ARG A 415 25.11 25.24 5.19
CA ARG A 415 25.11 24.51 6.47
C ARG A 415 23.86 24.78 7.31
N SER A 416 22.74 25.11 6.66
CA SER A 416 21.48 25.47 7.31
C SER A 416 20.29 24.78 6.65
N TYR A 417 19.17 24.69 7.37
CA TYR A 417 17.90 24.27 6.78
C TYR A 417 17.29 25.41 5.97
N ILE A 418 16.95 25.13 4.71
CA ILE A 418 16.28 26.08 3.81
C ILE A 418 14.87 25.58 3.48
N LYS A 419 13.93 26.51 3.35
CA LYS A 419 12.58 26.21 2.85
C LYS A 419 12.67 25.99 1.34
N THR A 420 12.34 24.78 0.91
CA THR A 420 12.39 24.33 -0.50
C THR A 420 11.06 24.53 -1.19
N GLN A 421 9.96 24.27 -0.49
CA GLN A 421 8.63 24.36 -1.09
C GLN A 421 7.63 24.93 -0.09
N THR A 422 6.72 25.76 -0.58
CA THR A 422 5.54 26.18 0.17
C THR A 422 4.41 25.17 -0.04
N LYS A 423 3.82 24.67 1.04
CA LYS A 423 2.65 23.79 0.97
C LYS A 423 1.45 24.63 0.58
N ILE A 424 0.92 24.41 -0.62
CA ILE A 424 -0.25 25.13 -1.12
C ILE A 424 -1.45 24.18 -1.05
N GLU A 425 -2.46 24.56 -0.26
CA GLU A 425 -3.75 23.89 -0.20
C GLU A 425 -4.79 24.69 -1.00
N ARG A 426 -5.63 23.97 -1.76
CA ARG A 426 -6.70 24.59 -2.54
C ARG A 426 -7.86 24.95 -1.61
N VAL A 427 -8.28 26.20 -1.63
CA VAL A 427 -9.51 26.66 -0.99
C VAL A 427 -10.61 26.62 -2.03
N TYR A 428 -11.64 25.82 -1.76
CA TYR A 428 -12.76 25.64 -2.67
C TYR A 428 -13.90 26.62 -2.38
N GLN A 429 -14.72 26.89 -3.38
CA GLN A 429 -16.00 27.58 -3.18
C GLN A 429 -16.92 26.77 -2.27
N GLU A 430 -17.78 27.42 -1.49
CA GLU A 430 -18.65 26.75 -0.51
C GLU A 430 -19.59 25.73 -1.17
N GLU A 431 -20.04 26.03 -2.40
CA GLU A 431 -20.92 25.17 -3.20
C GLU A 431 -20.24 23.88 -3.68
N ALA A 432 -18.89 23.87 -3.73
CA ALA A 432 -18.08 22.73 -4.16
C ALA A 432 -17.69 21.81 -3.00
N VAL A 433 -17.93 22.20 -1.74
CA VAL A 433 -17.58 21.43 -0.55
C VAL A 433 -18.81 20.70 -0.01
N ARG A 434 -18.63 19.44 0.39
CA ARG A 434 -19.66 18.62 1.02
C ARG A 434 -19.23 18.20 2.42
N PHE A 435 -20.21 18.09 3.31
CA PHE A 435 -20.05 17.35 4.56
C PHE A 435 -20.07 15.84 4.27
N PHE A 436 -19.18 15.09 4.93
CA PHE A 436 -18.98 13.66 4.75
C PHE A 436 -18.78 13.25 3.27
N PRO A 437 -17.75 13.78 2.57
CA PRO A 437 -17.56 13.54 1.15
C PRO A 437 -17.08 12.10 0.90
N ARG A 438 -17.86 11.30 0.17
CA ARG A 438 -17.55 9.91 -0.22
C ARG A 438 -17.22 9.80 -1.70
N LEU A 439 -17.73 10.75 -2.48
CA LEU A 439 -17.48 10.92 -3.91
C LEU A 439 -16.22 11.76 -4.16
N GLY A 440 -15.10 11.46 -3.49
CA GLY A 440 -13.92 12.33 -3.46
C GLY A 440 -13.28 12.64 -4.83
N PHE A 441 -12.46 13.70 -4.87
CA PHE A 441 -11.76 14.17 -6.08
C PHE A 441 -11.00 13.04 -6.81
N SER A 442 -11.33 12.82 -8.09
CA SER A 442 -10.67 11.80 -8.92
C SER A 442 -10.88 12.07 -10.42
N ASP A 443 -9.85 11.78 -11.21
CA ASP A 443 -9.94 11.78 -12.67
C ASP A 443 -10.73 10.58 -13.22
N LYS A 444 -11.03 9.58 -12.38
CA LYS A 444 -11.77 8.36 -12.74
C LYS A 444 -13.30 8.54 -12.62
N LYS A 445 -13.83 9.65 -13.16
CA LYS A 445 -15.26 10.02 -13.08
C LYS A 445 -16.20 8.92 -13.58
N SER A 446 -15.79 8.20 -14.62
CA SER A 446 -16.56 7.08 -15.21
C SER A 446 -16.84 5.96 -14.19
N ALA A 447 -15.89 5.68 -13.28
CA ALA A 447 -16.08 4.67 -12.25
C ALA A 447 -17.13 5.10 -11.22
N TYR A 448 -17.10 6.34 -10.75
CA TYR A 448 -18.15 6.87 -9.88
C TYR A 448 -19.52 6.86 -10.55
N ARG A 449 -19.60 7.29 -11.83
CA ARG A 449 -20.83 7.25 -12.63
C ARG A 449 -21.41 5.84 -12.72
N ALA A 450 -20.58 4.80 -12.84
CA ALA A 450 -21.04 3.41 -12.88
C ALA A 450 -21.77 2.96 -11.59
N TRP A 451 -21.40 3.53 -10.44
CA TRP A 451 -22.02 3.22 -9.15
C TRP A 451 -23.28 4.05 -8.88
N ILE A 452 -23.24 5.35 -9.19
CA ILE A 452 -24.33 6.27 -8.78
C ILE A 452 -25.37 6.49 -9.87
N ASN A 453 -24.98 6.43 -11.15
CA ASN A 453 -25.77 6.76 -12.34
C ASN A 453 -26.43 8.16 -12.25
N PRO A 454 -25.63 9.25 -12.23
CA PRO A 454 -26.15 10.60 -12.02
C PRO A 454 -26.82 11.14 -13.29
N THR A 455 -27.60 12.22 -13.17
CA THR A 455 -28.01 13.04 -14.32
C THR A 455 -26.90 14.02 -14.71
N TYR A 456 -26.98 14.60 -15.90
CA TYR A 456 -25.92 15.47 -16.44
C TYR A 456 -26.46 16.84 -16.85
N ASP A 457 -25.70 17.89 -16.56
CA ASP A 457 -25.92 19.23 -17.11
C ASP A 457 -24.73 19.63 -17.98
N VAL A 458 -25.02 20.31 -19.09
CA VAL A 458 -24.00 21.05 -19.85
C VAL A 458 -24.00 22.47 -19.31
N VAL A 459 -22.90 22.88 -18.70
CA VAL A 459 -22.75 24.19 -18.05
C VAL A 459 -21.72 25.06 -18.77
N ASN A 460 -21.96 26.36 -18.80
CA ASN A 460 -21.00 27.34 -19.28
C ASN A 460 -19.84 27.48 -18.29
N ASN A 461 -18.60 27.36 -18.77
CA ASN A 461 -17.41 27.38 -17.92
C ASN A 461 -17.13 28.74 -17.27
N ALA A 462 -17.58 29.85 -17.86
CA ALA A 462 -17.27 31.20 -17.38
C ALA A 462 -18.17 31.66 -16.22
N ASN A 463 -19.45 31.29 -16.23
CA ASN A 463 -20.45 31.76 -15.27
C ASN A 463 -21.22 30.62 -14.56
N GLY A 464 -20.99 29.36 -14.92
CA GLY A 464 -21.65 28.19 -14.31
C GLY A 464 -23.11 27.99 -14.71
N GLU A 465 -23.62 28.76 -15.69
CA GLU A 465 -25.00 28.68 -16.15
C GLU A 465 -25.31 27.34 -16.82
N VAL A 466 -26.43 26.72 -16.45
CA VAL A 466 -26.91 25.48 -17.07
C VAL A 466 -27.47 25.79 -18.45
N LEU A 467 -26.82 25.28 -19.48
CA LEU A 467 -27.24 25.43 -20.87
C LEU A 467 -28.31 24.41 -21.25
N GLN A 468 -28.13 23.15 -20.82
CA GLN A 468 -29.08 22.07 -21.05
C GLN A 468 -28.88 20.94 -20.03
N SER A 469 -29.98 20.30 -19.61
CA SER A 469 -29.99 19.12 -18.75
C SER A 469 -30.32 17.85 -19.53
N PHE A 470 -29.74 16.74 -19.08
CA PHE A 470 -29.86 15.41 -19.67
C PHE A 470 -30.26 14.40 -18.59
N GLY A 471 -30.82 13.26 -19.03
CA GLY A 471 -31.16 12.15 -18.15
C GLY A 471 -29.92 11.43 -17.59
N SER A 472 -30.13 10.28 -16.98
CA SER A 472 -29.03 9.41 -16.52
C SER A 472 -28.72 8.33 -17.54
N GLY A 473 -27.46 7.90 -17.61
CA GLY A 473 -27.02 6.75 -18.39
C GLY A 473 -26.06 7.09 -19.55
N PRO A 474 -25.46 6.07 -20.19
CA PRO A 474 -24.38 6.27 -21.16
C PRO A 474 -24.79 7.06 -22.40
N GLU A 475 -26.01 6.86 -22.90
CA GLU A 475 -26.53 7.56 -24.08
C GLU A 475 -26.72 9.07 -23.82
N GLU A 476 -27.34 9.40 -22.69
CA GLU A 476 -27.51 10.78 -22.24
C GLU A 476 -26.16 11.48 -21.99
N LEU A 477 -25.19 10.76 -21.42
CA LEU A 477 -23.82 11.27 -21.27
C LEU A 477 -23.18 11.57 -22.63
N GLN A 478 -23.33 10.67 -23.60
CA GLN A 478 -22.79 10.86 -24.94
C GLN A 478 -23.45 12.06 -25.63
N ASN A 479 -24.76 12.25 -25.47
CA ASN A 479 -25.50 13.40 -25.99
C ASN A 479 -25.01 14.71 -25.34
N ALA A 480 -24.81 14.72 -24.03
CA ALA A 480 -24.26 15.87 -23.30
C ALA A 480 -22.83 16.22 -23.77
N GLN A 481 -21.98 15.20 -23.97
CA GLN A 481 -20.62 15.38 -24.49
C GLN A 481 -20.62 15.91 -25.93
N GLY A 482 -21.52 15.41 -26.78
CA GLY A 482 -21.71 15.90 -28.14
C GLY A 482 -22.13 17.38 -28.16
N LEU A 483 -22.98 17.81 -27.23
CA LEU A 483 -23.38 19.21 -27.12
C LEU A 483 -22.20 20.11 -26.68
N VAL A 484 -21.38 19.68 -25.73
CA VAL A 484 -20.15 20.42 -25.34
C VAL A 484 -19.24 20.63 -26.55
N PHE A 485 -19.04 19.59 -27.36
CA PHE A 485 -18.24 19.68 -28.58
C PHE A 485 -18.80 20.74 -29.55
N ASN A 486 -20.13 20.83 -29.69
CA ASN A 486 -20.78 21.80 -30.57
C ASN A 486 -20.59 23.26 -30.13
N TYR A 487 -20.45 23.53 -28.83
CA TYR A 487 -20.18 24.88 -28.32
C TYR A 487 -18.75 25.37 -28.58
N GLY A 488 -17.82 24.47 -28.89
CA GLY A 488 -16.44 24.80 -29.27
C GLY A 488 -15.60 25.39 -28.12
N ARG A 489 -14.58 26.17 -28.50
CA ARG A 489 -13.61 26.77 -27.56
C ARG A 489 -13.78 28.28 -27.48
N ASP A 490 -13.51 28.84 -26.31
CA ASP A 490 -13.47 30.27 -26.05
C ASP A 490 -12.29 30.96 -26.78
N LYS A 491 -12.26 32.30 -26.72
CA LYS A 491 -11.21 33.12 -27.35
C LYS A 491 -9.79 32.86 -26.83
N TYR A 492 -9.64 32.10 -25.74
CA TYR A 492 -8.37 31.69 -25.15
C TYR A 492 -8.04 30.22 -25.45
N GLY A 493 -8.84 29.54 -26.26
CA GLY A 493 -8.64 28.14 -26.65
C GLY A 493 -9.04 27.12 -25.59
N ARG A 494 -9.85 27.50 -24.59
CA ARG A 494 -10.41 26.61 -23.56
C ARG A 494 -11.82 26.19 -23.95
N ASP A 495 -12.30 25.01 -23.54
CA ASP A 495 -13.65 24.59 -23.87
C ASP A 495 -14.69 25.59 -23.31
N PHE A 496 -15.67 25.97 -24.12
CA PHE A 496 -16.68 26.98 -23.75
C PHE A 496 -17.63 26.46 -22.66
N SER A 497 -17.98 25.18 -22.73
CA SER A 497 -18.86 24.50 -21.78
C SER A 497 -18.23 23.18 -21.30
N ARG A 498 -18.81 22.59 -20.25
CA ARG A 498 -18.43 21.27 -19.74
C ARG A 498 -19.65 20.46 -19.31
N VAL A 499 -19.52 19.15 -19.30
CA VAL A 499 -20.49 18.27 -18.64
C VAL A 499 -20.24 18.30 -17.12
N LYS A 500 -21.27 18.61 -16.34
CA LYS A 500 -21.29 18.59 -14.88
C LYS A 500 -22.26 17.49 -14.44
N ASP A 501 -21.81 16.59 -13.56
CA ASP A 501 -22.69 15.57 -12.97
C ASP A 501 -23.49 16.21 -11.84
N ASN A 502 -24.81 16.01 -11.87
CA ASN A 502 -25.71 16.52 -10.84
C ASN A 502 -25.77 15.56 -9.66
N LEU A 503 -24.89 15.83 -8.68
CA LEU A 503 -24.76 15.02 -7.47
C LEU A 503 -25.63 15.54 -6.33
N THR A 504 -26.38 14.63 -5.72
CA THR A 504 -27.16 14.88 -4.50
C THR A 504 -26.48 14.28 -3.26
N ALA A 505 -26.87 14.74 -2.07
CA ALA A 505 -26.47 14.07 -0.81
C ALA A 505 -26.93 12.60 -0.77
N GLY A 506 -28.03 12.27 -1.47
CA GLY A 506 -28.51 10.91 -1.65
C GLY A 506 -27.52 10.05 -2.46
N ASP A 507 -26.92 10.60 -3.53
CA ASP A 507 -25.92 9.88 -4.33
C ASP A 507 -24.64 9.58 -3.53
N ASN A 508 -24.20 10.55 -2.72
CA ASN A 508 -23.07 10.38 -1.81
C ASN A 508 -23.33 9.23 -0.80
N PHE A 509 -24.51 9.22 -0.17
CA PHE A 509 -24.88 8.17 0.77
C PHE A 509 -25.15 6.81 0.09
N LYS A 510 -25.71 6.82 -1.13
CA LYS A 510 -25.87 5.63 -1.97
C LYS A 510 -24.52 5.02 -2.29
N PHE A 511 -23.53 5.82 -2.70
CA PHE A 511 -22.16 5.36 -2.95
C PHE A 511 -21.53 4.77 -1.67
N PHE A 512 -21.69 5.44 -0.54
CA PHE A 512 -21.23 4.92 0.76
C PHE A 512 -21.79 3.53 1.04
N LEU A 513 -23.11 3.35 0.95
CA LEU A 513 -23.74 2.07 1.27
C LEU A 513 -23.46 0.99 0.23
N GLN A 514 -23.55 1.30 -1.06
CA GLN A 514 -23.41 0.31 -2.14
C GLN A 514 -21.95 -0.06 -2.38
N TYR A 515 -21.08 0.93 -2.56
CA TYR A 515 -19.67 0.69 -2.86
C TYR A 515 -18.86 0.49 -1.58
N GLN A 516 -18.80 1.47 -0.67
CA GLN A 516 -17.86 1.41 0.44
C GLN A 516 -18.24 0.34 1.48
N VAL A 517 -19.49 0.31 1.93
CA VAL A 517 -19.95 -0.70 2.91
C VAL A 517 -20.29 -2.02 2.21
N GLY A 518 -21.05 -1.99 1.13
CA GLY A 518 -21.47 -3.18 0.39
C GLY A 518 -20.30 -3.87 -0.30
N TYR A 519 -19.77 -3.23 -1.34
CA TYR A 519 -18.75 -3.81 -2.20
C TYR A 519 -17.35 -3.89 -1.57
N MET A 520 -16.92 -2.90 -0.79
CA MET A 520 -15.57 -2.88 -0.21
C MET A 520 -15.49 -3.51 1.17
N TYR A 521 -16.61 -3.80 1.86
CA TYR A 521 -16.57 -4.48 3.15
C TYR A 521 -17.38 -5.77 3.14
N MET A 522 -18.69 -5.69 2.92
CA MET A 522 -19.56 -6.88 3.02
C MET A 522 -19.19 -7.95 2.01
N ARG A 523 -18.75 -7.58 0.80
CA ARG A 523 -18.23 -8.51 -0.21
C ARG A 523 -17.04 -9.33 0.29
N TYR A 524 -15.96 -8.69 0.75
CA TYR A 524 -14.79 -9.40 1.28
C TYR A 524 -15.10 -10.17 2.55
N PHE A 525 -15.95 -9.61 3.42
CA PHE A 525 -16.45 -10.32 4.59
C PHE A 525 -17.14 -11.64 4.18
N LEU A 526 -18.00 -11.60 3.14
CA LEU A 526 -18.66 -12.79 2.63
C LEU A 526 -17.76 -13.69 1.78
N TRP A 527 -16.72 -13.19 1.11
CA TRP A 527 -15.70 -14.05 0.49
C TRP A 527 -15.15 -15.06 1.49
N ASN A 528 -14.86 -14.59 2.71
CA ASN A 528 -14.28 -15.40 3.76
C ASN A 528 -15.28 -16.36 4.45
N PHE A 529 -16.59 -16.05 4.45
CA PHE A 529 -17.57 -16.81 5.25
C PHE A 529 -18.77 -17.39 4.47
N ALA A 530 -18.88 -17.07 3.18
CA ALA A 530 -19.88 -17.59 2.25
C ALA A 530 -19.23 -18.22 1.00
N GLY A 531 -18.16 -17.62 0.49
CA GLY A 531 -17.46 -18.02 -0.74
C GLY A 531 -17.36 -16.88 -1.76
N ARG A 532 -16.62 -17.09 -2.84
CA ARG A 532 -16.38 -16.09 -3.90
C ARG A 532 -16.38 -16.72 -5.29
N THR A 533 -16.66 -15.94 -6.32
CA THR A 533 -16.79 -16.44 -7.70
C THR A 533 -15.48 -16.50 -8.47
N ASN A 534 -14.55 -15.58 -8.19
CA ASN A 534 -13.23 -15.48 -8.78
C ASN A 534 -12.39 -14.45 -7.98
N ASP A 535 -11.11 -14.38 -8.32
CA ASP A 535 -10.08 -13.46 -7.83
C ASP A 535 -9.93 -12.19 -8.69
N LEU A 536 -10.82 -11.98 -9.67
CA LEU A 536 -10.74 -10.82 -10.56
C LEU A 536 -11.16 -9.55 -9.84
N GLN A 537 -10.35 -8.49 -10.00
CA GLN A 537 -10.69 -7.20 -9.42
C GLN A 537 -11.84 -6.51 -10.16
N GLY A 538 -12.84 -6.03 -9.42
CA GLY A 538 -13.89 -5.18 -10.01
C GLY A 538 -13.67 -3.69 -9.73
N THR A 539 -13.78 -2.88 -10.78
CA THR A 539 -13.43 -1.45 -10.78
C THR A 539 -14.54 -0.53 -11.32
N TYR A 540 -15.50 -1.07 -12.07
CA TYR A 540 -16.57 -0.30 -12.73
C TYR A 540 -17.96 -0.90 -12.48
N ALA A 541 -18.24 -1.29 -11.23
CA ALA A 541 -19.49 -1.98 -10.86
C ALA A 541 -19.76 -3.23 -11.73
N ASN A 542 -18.69 -3.93 -12.11
CA ASN A 542 -18.74 -5.10 -12.99
C ASN A 542 -18.99 -6.39 -12.18
N GLU A 543 -18.93 -7.54 -12.86
CA GLU A 543 -19.22 -8.86 -12.28
C GLU A 543 -18.01 -9.55 -11.61
N HIS A 544 -16.88 -8.86 -11.53
CA HIS A 544 -15.64 -9.42 -11.01
C HIS A 544 -15.60 -9.39 -9.48
N GLY A 545 -15.03 -10.45 -8.91
CA GLY A 545 -14.83 -10.59 -7.47
C GLY A 545 -16.13 -10.61 -6.68
N ARG A 546 -17.18 -11.29 -7.15
CA ARG A 546 -18.44 -11.41 -6.41
C ARG A 546 -18.31 -12.42 -5.28
N TRP A 547 -19.07 -12.22 -4.21
CA TRP A 547 -19.27 -13.28 -3.24
C TRP A 547 -20.38 -14.22 -3.73
N GLN A 548 -20.31 -15.49 -3.34
CA GLN A 548 -21.37 -16.46 -3.58
C GLN A 548 -21.44 -17.43 -2.39
N SER A 549 -22.62 -17.98 -2.13
CA SER A 549 -22.83 -19.02 -1.14
C SER A 549 -22.76 -20.43 -1.72
N GLY A 550 -23.09 -20.62 -3.01
CA GLY A 550 -23.35 -21.93 -3.59
C GLY A 550 -24.80 -22.41 -3.41
N ILE A 551 -25.68 -21.56 -2.88
CA ILE A 551 -27.12 -21.78 -2.75
C ILE A 551 -27.83 -20.90 -3.80
N PRO A 552 -28.35 -21.48 -4.91
CA PRO A 552 -28.82 -20.70 -6.06
C PRO A 552 -29.84 -19.61 -5.73
N PHE A 553 -30.78 -19.89 -4.81
CA PHE A 553 -31.77 -18.91 -4.38
C PHE A 553 -31.13 -17.67 -3.73
N ILE A 554 -30.10 -17.86 -2.90
CA ILE A 554 -29.41 -16.77 -2.20
C ILE A 554 -28.51 -16.03 -3.17
N ASP A 555 -27.78 -16.75 -4.01
CA ASP A 555 -26.85 -16.17 -4.97
C ASP A 555 -27.60 -15.29 -5.99
N ASN A 556 -28.81 -15.68 -6.38
CA ASN A 556 -29.68 -14.91 -7.28
C ASN A 556 -30.25 -13.63 -6.63
N LEU A 557 -30.15 -13.44 -5.30
CA LEU A 557 -30.53 -12.17 -4.67
C LEU A 557 -29.52 -11.06 -4.97
N GLY A 558 -28.30 -11.38 -5.37
CA GLY A 558 -27.27 -10.41 -5.78
C GLY A 558 -26.86 -9.39 -4.70
N MET A 559 -27.19 -9.64 -3.43
CA MET A 559 -26.97 -8.67 -2.35
C MET A 559 -25.49 -8.30 -2.24
N TRP A 560 -25.15 -7.02 -2.24
CA TRP A 560 -23.77 -6.51 -2.09
C TRP A 560 -22.76 -6.92 -3.20
N ASN A 561 -23.24 -7.47 -4.33
CA ASN A 561 -22.42 -7.81 -5.50
C ASN A 561 -22.37 -6.70 -6.58
N GLY A 562 -22.86 -5.50 -6.27
CA GLY A 562 -22.93 -4.37 -7.21
C GLY A 562 -24.27 -4.27 -7.97
N ASN A 563 -24.34 -3.42 -8.98
CA ASN A 563 -25.56 -2.98 -9.67
C ASN A 563 -26.01 -3.88 -10.86
N TYR A 564 -25.58 -5.15 -10.90
CA TYR A 564 -25.85 -6.04 -12.05
C TYR A 564 -26.62 -7.31 -11.66
N ASN A 565 -27.76 -7.52 -12.30
CA ASN A 565 -28.60 -8.72 -12.18
C ASN A 565 -28.20 -9.74 -13.26
N TRP A 566 -27.37 -10.73 -12.91
CA TRP A 566 -27.09 -11.89 -13.76
C TRP A 566 -27.21 -13.16 -12.91
N THR A 567 -27.74 -14.23 -13.48
CA THR A 567 -27.83 -15.56 -12.84
C THR A 567 -26.60 -16.39 -13.19
N ASN A 568 -26.12 -17.22 -12.25
CA ASN A 568 -24.92 -18.09 -12.42
C ASN A 568 -25.02 -19.12 -13.57
N THR A 569 -26.13 -19.18 -14.30
CA THR A 569 -26.40 -20.13 -15.37
C THR A 569 -25.69 -19.83 -16.70
N ASP A 570 -25.13 -18.62 -16.86
CA ASP A 570 -24.56 -18.16 -18.14
C ASP A 570 -23.04 -17.89 -18.08
N LEU A 571 -22.34 -18.30 -17.02
CA LEU A 571 -20.88 -18.07 -16.90
C LEU A 571 -20.10 -18.86 -17.97
N PRO A 572 -19.25 -18.20 -18.79
CA PRO A 572 -18.35 -18.88 -19.70
C PRO A 572 -17.48 -19.93 -19.00
N SER A 573 -17.21 -21.06 -19.66
CA SER A 573 -16.50 -22.23 -19.10
C SER A 573 -15.15 -21.90 -18.46
N HIS A 574 -14.37 -20.98 -19.06
CA HIS A 574 -13.08 -20.53 -18.50
C HIS A 574 -13.21 -19.79 -17.15
N ARG A 575 -14.38 -19.22 -16.84
CA ARG A 575 -14.66 -18.59 -15.53
C ARG A 575 -15.24 -19.56 -14.52
N ALA A 576 -15.98 -20.58 -14.99
CA ALA A 576 -16.49 -21.63 -14.11
C ALA A 576 -15.35 -22.47 -13.49
N ASN A 577 -14.24 -22.62 -14.20
CA ASN A 577 -13.05 -23.35 -13.78
C ASN A 577 -11.99 -22.50 -13.05
N ASN A 578 -12.30 -21.25 -12.67
CA ASN A 578 -11.38 -20.44 -11.88
C ASN A 578 -11.20 -21.08 -10.49
N LYS A 579 -9.96 -21.30 -10.07
CA LYS A 579 -9.62 -21.93 -8.78
C LYS A 579 -10.16 -21.18 -7.57
N ALA A 580 -10.29 -19.87 -7.67
CA ALA A 580 -10.88 -19.03 -6.63
C ALA A 580 -12.41 -19.15 -6.51
N ASN A 581 -13.06 -20.03 -7.27
CA ASN A 581 -14.51 -20.28 -7.22
C ASN A 581 -14.89 -21.13 -6.00
N ASN A 582 -14.99 -20.47 -4.83
CA ASN A 582 -15.23 -21.11 -3.54
C ASN A 582 -16.70 -21.07 -3.12
N LYS A 583 -17.21 -22.15 -2.53
CA LYS A 583 -18.60 -22.28 -2.03
C LYS A 583 -18.65 -22.83 -0.60
N PHE A 584 -18.99 -21.99 0.36
CA PHE A 584 -19.05 -22.36 1.78
C PHE A 584 -20.47 -22.59 2.32
N TYR A 585 -21.50 -22.45 1.47
CA TYR A 585 -22.91 -22.69 1.81
C TYR A 585 -23.41 -21.94 3.04
N LEU A 586 -22.82 -20.77 3.31
CA LEU A 586 -23.05 -19.94 4.51
C LEU A 586 -22.76 -20.64 5.85
N ILE A 587 -22.16 -21.84 5.87
CA ILE A 587 -21.90 -22.57 7.11
C ILE A 587 -21.00 -21.76 8.06
N PRO A 588 -19.86 -21.19 7.61
CA PRO A 588 -19.03 -20.35 8.47
C PRO A 588 -19.78 -19.10 8.97
N PHE A 589 -20.51 -18.43 8.08
CA PHE A 589 -21.32 -17.25 8.42
C PHE A 589 -22.35 -17.55 9.50
N ILE A 590 -23.14 -18.62 9.35
CA ILE A 590 -24.17 -19.01 10.31
C ILE A 590 -23.56 -19.33 11.67
N LEU A 591 -22.43 -20.06 11.72
CA LEU A 591 -21.73 -20.32 12.98
C LEU A 591 -21.30 -19.01 13.67
N GLY A 592 -20.71 -18.07 12.93
CA GLY A 592 -20.33 -16.78 13.51
C GLY A 592 -21.52 -16.01 14.08
N ILE A 593 -22.69 -16.00 13.40
CA ILE A 593 -23.91 -15.37 13.94
C ILE A 593 -24.38 -16.07 15.22
N ILE A 594 -24.40 -17.41 15.26
CA ILE A 594 -24.75 -18.18 16.47
C ILE A 594 -23.84 -17.80 17.63
N GLY A 595 -22.54 -17.70 17.39
CA GLY A 595 -21.55 -17.31 18.38
C GLY A 595 -21.70 -15.87 18.88
N LEU A 596 -21.99 -14.92 17.98
CA LEU A 596 -22.28 -13.53 18.32
C LEU A 596 -23.48 -13.44 19.25
N VAL A 597 -24.58 -14.11 18.90
CA VAL A 597 -25.81 -14.14 19.72
C VAL A 597 -25.53 -14.80 21.07
N TYR A 598 -24.80 -15.92 21.09
CA TYR A 598 -24.40 -16.57 22.34
C TYR A 598 -23.60 -15.63 23.25
N SER A 599 -22.56 -15.00 22.69
CA SER A 599 -21.69 -14.05 23.36
C SER A 599 -22.48 -12.92 24.02
N TYR A 600 -23.39 -12.28 23.25
CA TYR A 600 -24.21 -11.18 23.74
C TYR A 600 -25.16 -11.60 24.86
N ARG A 601 -25.79 -12.77 24.74
CA ARG A 601 -26.70 -13.30 25.78
C ARG A 601 -25.97 -13.65 27.08
N LYS A 602 -24.70 -14.05 27.01
CA LYS A 602 -23.92 -14.50 28.17
C LYS A 602 -23.25 -13.36 28.92
N ASN A 603 -22.56 -12.47 28.22
CA ASN A 603 -21.97 -11.28 28.82
C ASN A 603 -21.86 -10.17 27.76
N GLN A 604 -22.75 -9.18 27.87
CA GLN A 604 -22.86 -8.06 26.94
C GLN A 604 -21.57 -7.24 26.86
N VAL A 605 -20.88 -7.03 27.98
CA VAL A 605 -19.69 -6.20 28.03
C VAL A 605 -18.53 -6.83 27.26
N LEU A 606 -18.28 -8.13 27.46
CA LEU A 606 -17.26 -8.87 26.71
C LEU A 606 -17.67 -9.05 25.24
N ALA A 607 -18.96 -9.23 24.96
CA ALA A 607 -19.46 -9.27 23.59
C ALA A 607 -19.20 -7.96 22.85
N ILE A 608 -19.43 -6.82 23.51
CA ILE A 608 -19.15 -5.48 22.98
C ILE A 608 -17.64 -5.29 22.73
N ALA A 609 -16.77 -5.83 23.59
CA ALA A 609 -15.32 -5.79 23.34
C ALA A 609 -14.95 -6.52 22.03
N ILE A 610 -15.46 -7.73 21.79
CA ILE A 610 -15.23 -8.43 20.51
C ILE A 610 -15.83 -7.63 19.34
N SER A 611 -17.04 -7.10 19.50
CA SER A 611 -17.69 -6.24 18.50
C SER A 611 -16.89 -4.97 18.19
N ALA A 612 -16.14 -4.42 19.16
CA ALA A 612 -15.31 -3.25 18.94
C ALA A 612 -14.19 -3.55 17.92
N ILE A 613 -13.51 -4.70 18.02
CA ILE A 613 -12.53 -5.11 17.00
C ILE A 613 -13.24 -5.23 15.65
N PHE A 614 -14.35 -5.98 15.60
CA PHE A 614 -15.11 -6.24 14.38
C PHE A 614 -15.53 -4.96 13.65
N LEU A 615 -16.10 -3.99 14.37
CA LEU A 615 -16.58 -2.74 13.78
C LEU A 615 -15.42 -1.79 13.42
N ILE A 616 -14.40 -1.70 14.28
CA ILE A 616 -13.30 -0.74 14.11
C ILE A 616 -12.40 -1.13 12.95
N THR A 617 -12.03 -2.41 12.87
CA THR A 617 -11.20 -2.96 11.78
C THR A 617 -12.02 -3.35 10.53
N GLY A 618 -13.33 -3.08 10.57
CA GLY A 618 -14.25 -3.28 9.45
C GLY A 618 -14.85 -1.96 8.96
N VAL A 619 -16.12 -1.73 9.28
CA VAL A 619 -16.90 -0.58 8.76
C VAL A 619 -16.30 0.79 9.13
N VAL A 620 -15.79 0.98 10.35
CA VAL A 620 -15.18 2.27 10.74
C VAL A 620 -13.88 2.50 9.96
N PHE A 621 -13.10 1.45 9.71
CA PHE A 621 -11.90 1.55 8.91
C PHE A 621 -12.21 1.96 7.46
N ILE A 622 -13.28 1.42 6.86
CA ILE A 622 -13.78 1.85 5.54
C ILE A 622 -14.11 3.35 5.51
N ILE A 623 -14.77 3.85 6.55
CA ILE A 623 -15.11 5.29 6.64
C ILE A 623 -13.82 6.13 6.66
N TYR A 624 -12.80 5.67 7.41
CA TYR A 624 -11.52 6.35 7.56
C TYR A 624 -10.67 6.33 6.29
N ILE A 625 -10.61 5.22 5.56
CA ILE A 625 -9.79 5.16 4.34
C ILE A 625 -10.46 5.85 3.14
N ASN A 626 -11.79 6.01 3.19
CA ASN A 626 -12.62 6.65 2.17
C ASN A 626 -12.23 6.19 0.75
N GLN A 627 -12.28 4.88 0.52
CA GLN A 627 -11.77 4.26 -0.71
C GLN A 627 -12.54 4.73 -1.97
N PRO A 628 -11.83 5.13 -3.05
CA PRO A 628 -12.40 5.37 -4.37
C PRO A 628 -12.75 4.05 -5.11
N PRO A 629 -13.56 4.11 -6.20
CA PRO A 629 -14.03 2.96 -6.96
C PRO A 629 -12.95 2.21 -7.76
N VAL A 630 -11.76 2.78 -7.93
CA VAL A 630 -10.66 2.15 -8.68
C VAL A 630 -9.39 2.16 -7.85
N GLU A 631 -9.03 0.98 -7.36
CA GLU A 631 -7.80 0.71 -6.63
C GLU A 631 -6.82 -0.09 -7.51
N PRO A 632 -5.50 -0.11 -7.22
CA PRO A 632 -4.52 -0.87 -8.01
C PRO A 632 -4.69 -2.41 -7.94
N ARG A 633 -5.21 -2.90 -6.80
CA ARG A 633 -5.53 -4.32 -6.53
C ARG A 633 -6.65 -4.46 -5.52
N GLU A 634 -7.13 -5.69 -5.31
CA GLU A 634 -8.03 -6.03 -4.22
C GLU A 634 -7.36 -5.73 -2.86
N ARG A 635 -8.11 -5.17 -1.89
CA ARG A 635 -7.60 -4.66 -0.60
C ARG A 635 -8.20 -5.36 0.62
N ASP A 636 -8.61 -6.61 0.47
CA ASP A 636 -9.22 -7.42 1.52
C ASP A 636 -8.31 -7.60 2.76
N TYR A 637 -6.99 -7.64 2.57
CA TYR A 637 -5.98 -7.75 3.63
C TYR A 637 -6.08 -6.65 4.72
N VAL A 638 -6.63 -5.46 4.42
CA VAL A 638 -6.79 -4.39 5.43
C VAL A 638 -7.93 -4.67 6.42
N LEU A 639 -8.82 -5.62 6.11
CA LEU A 639 -10.02 -5.94 6.89
C LEU A 639 -9.85 -7.17 7.77
N VAL A 640 -8.67 -7.80 7.75
CA VAL A 640 -8.42 -9.10 8.41
C VAL A 640 -8.68 -9.05 9.92
N GLY A 641 -8.55 -7.89 10.56
CA GLY A 641 -8.93 -7.71 11.96
C GLY A 641 -10.40 -8.04 12.26
N SER A 642 -11.32 -7.70 11.36
CA SER A 642 -12.75 -7.96 11.56
C SER A 642 -13.08 -9.42 11.29
N LEU A 643 -12.42 -10.01 10.27
CA LEU A 643 -12.51 -11.43 9.94
C LEU A 643 -12.01 -12.31 11.11
N PHE A 644 -10.90 -11.89 11.74
CA PHE A 644 -10.38 -12.51 12.95
C PHE A 644 -11.39 -12.46 14.11
N ALA A 645 -12.02 -11.31 14.36
CA ALA A 645 -13.05 -11.18 15.39
C ALA A 645 -14.25 -12.10 15.12
N PHE A 646 -14.65 -12.26 13.85
CA PHE A 646 -15.72 -13.17 13.47
C PHE A 646 -15.36 -14.65 13.70
N CYS A 647 -14.09 -15.04 13.50
CA CYS A 647 -13.61 -16.39 13.83
C CYS A 647 -13.73 -16.70 15.34
N ILE A 648 -13.55 -15.71 16.22
CA ILE A 648 -13.79 -15.88 17.66
C ILE A 648 -15.26 -16.28 17.89
N TRP A 649 -16.20 -15.58 17.24
CA TRP A 649 -17.62 -15.96 17.34
C TRP A 649 -17.89 -17.35 16.78
N MET A 650 -17.32 -17.71 15.62
CA MET A 650 -17.46 -19.09 15.10
C MET A 650 -17.02 -20.14 16.12
N GLY A 651 -15.93 -19.90 16.86
CA GLY A 651 -15.53 -20.78 17.96
C GLY A 651 -16.51 -20.79 19.13
N LEU A 652 -17.01 -19.62 19.55
CA LEU A 652 -17.99 -19.51 20.63
C LEU A 652 -19.34 -20.17 20.28
N ALA A 653 -19.66 -20.31 18.99
CA ALA A 653 -20.84 -21.03 18.52
C ALA A 653 -20.87 -22.48 19.01
N VAL A 654 -19.70 -23.12 19.16
CA VAL A 654 -19.58 -24.47 19.73
C VAL A 654 -20.26 -24.56 21.10
N LEU A 655 -20.13 -23.53 21.94
CA LEU A 655 -20.77 -23.52 23.26
C LEU A 655 -22.30 -23.46 23.16
N GLN A 656 -22.83 -22.71 22.18
CA GLN A 656 -24.27 -22.67 21.93
C GLN A 656 -24.81 -23.99 21.39
N LEU A 657 -24.07 -24.65 20.50
CA LEU A 657 -24.40 -25.97 19.97
C LEU A 657 -24.45 -27.00 21.10
N ILE A 658 -23.51 -26.94 22.05
CA ILE A 658 -23.51 -27.80 23.24
C ILE A 658 -24.76 -27.57 24.08
N GLU A 659 -25.16 -26.31 24.32
CA GLU A 659 -26.40 -26.00 25.03
C GLU A 659 -27.63 -26.58 24.33
N TRP A 660 -27.72 -26.46 23.00
CA TRP A 660 -28.83 -27.01 22.23
C TRP A 660 -28.87 -28.53 22.26
N LEU A 661 -27.73 -29.21 22.06
CA LEU A 661 -27.62 -30.67 22.14
C LEU A 661 -27.91 -31.20 23.56
N SER A 662 -27.72 -30.37 24.58
CA SER A 662 -28.02 -30.72 25.97
C SER A 662 -29.51 -30.57 26.31
N ARG A 663 -30.32 -29.88 25.48
CA ARG A 663 -31.77 -29.75 25.68
C ARG A 663 -32.47 -31.05 25.29
N GLY A 664 -32.73 -31.91 26.27
CA GLY A 664 -33.48 -33.16 26.10
C GLY A 664 -32.70 -34.43 26.44
N ALA A 665 -31.39 -34.35 26.64
CA ALA A 665 -30.54 -35.50 27.00
C ALA A 665 -30.23 -35.52 28.51
N LYS A 666 -30.59 -36.61 29.20
CA LYS A 666 -30.12 -36.86 30.58
C LYS A 666 -28.62 -37.21 30.56
N LYS A 667 -27.77 -36.32 31.08
CA LYS A 667 -26.38 -36.59 31.50
C LYS A 667 -25.53 -37.43 30.53
N VAL A 668 -25.63 -37.20 29.22
CA VAL A 668 -24.68 -37.82 28.28
C VAL A 668 -23.40 -36.97 28.20
N THR A 669 -22.26 -37.59 27.88
CA THR A 669 -20.93 -36.97 27.86
C THR A 669 -20.40 -36.64 26.45
N TRP A 670 -21.10 -37.02 25.37
CA TRP A 670 -20.62 -36.86 23.99
C TRP A 670 -21.00 -35.53 23.31
N GLN A 671 -21.89 -34.72 23.89
CA GLN A 671 -22.40 -33.49 23.28
C GLN A 671 -21.29 -32.48 22.93
N PRO A 672 -20.27 -32.25 23.79
CA PRO A 672 -19.14 -31.41 23.42
C PRO A 672 -18.36 -31.96 22.23
N VAL A 673 -18.18 -33.28 22.15
CA VAL A 673 -17.51 -33.93 21.00
C VAL A 673 -18.30 -33.68 19.72
N LEU A 674 -19.62 -33.94 19.71
CA LEU A 674 -20.44 -33.72 18.51
C LEU A 674 -20.49 -32.24 18.11
N ALA A 675 -20.63 -31.31 19.06
CA ALA A 675 -20.63 -29.88 18.76
C ALA A 675 -19.31 -29.40 18.14
N ILE A 676 -18.18 -29.96 18.58
CA ILE A 676 -16.87 -29.68 17.96
C ILE A 676 -16.84 -30.22 16.54
N PHE A 677 -17.29 -31.45 16.29
CA PHE A 677 -17.36 -32.01 14.94
C PHE A 677 -18.22 -31.15 14.01
N ILE A 678 -19.39 -30.70 14.46
CA ILE A 678 -20.26 -29.78 13.70
C ILE A 678 -19.52 -28.46 13.43
N GLY A 679 -18.88 -27.89 14.45
CA GLY A 679 -18.10 -26.65 14.31
C GLY A 679 -16.92 -26.78 13.34
N LEU A 680 -16.28 -27.95 13.27
CA LEU A 680 -15.16 -28.24 12.38
C LEU A 680 -15.54 -28.36 10.90
N ILE A 681 -16.82 -28.47 10.56
CA ILE A 681 -17.28 -28.47 9.16
C ILE A 681 -16.89 -27.17 8.46
N ALA A 682 -17.02 -26.03 9.14
CA ALA A 682 -16.66 -24.73 8.57
C ALA A 682 -15.18 -24.63 8.16
N PRO A 683 -14.20 -24.82 9.07
CA PRO A 683 -12.79 -24.75 8.68
C PRO A 683 -12.37 -25.86 7.72
N ALA A 684 -12.95 -27.05 7.80
CA ALA A 684 -12.67 -28.11 6.84
C ALA A 684 -13.10 -27.71 5.42
N LEU A 685 -14.28 -27.11 5.28
CA LEU A 685 -14.79 -26.62 4.01
C LEU A 685 -13.95 -25.45 3.47
N MET A 686 -13.66 -24.45 4.31
CA MET A 686 -12.81 -23.31 3.97
C MET A 686 -11.41 -23.77 3.50
N GLY A 687 -10.77 -24.68 4.23
CA GLY A 687 -9.46 -25.20 3.86
C GLY A 687 -9.48 -26.10 2.62
N SER A 688 -10.53 -26.90 2.41
CA SER A 688 -10.62 -27.80 1.24
C SER A 688 -10.87 -27.07 -0.08
N GLN A 689 -11.64 -25.98 -0.03
CA GLN A 689 -11.97 -25.17 -1.21
C GLN A 689 -10.91 -24.10 -1.45
N GLY A 690 -10.28 -23.56 -0.40
CA GLY A 690 -9.27 -22.51 -0.52
C GLY A 690 -7.83 -23.00 -0.66
N TYR A 691 -7.58 -24.30 -0.83
CA TYR A 691 -6.19 -24.80 -0.88
C TYR A 691 -5.54 -24.48 -2.24
N ASP A 692 -6.22 -24.80 -3.34
CA ASP A 692 -5.69 -24.69 -4.70
C ASP A 692 -5.59 -23.24 -5.21
N ASP A 693 -6.38 -22.32 -4.64
CA ASP A 693 -6.31 -20.88 -4.90
C ASP A 693 -5.36 -20.11 -3.97
N HIS A 694 -4.70 -20.81 -3.03
CA HIS A 694 -3.63 -20.25 -2.19
C HIS A 694 -2.28 -20.98 -2.36
N ASP A 695 -2.27 -22.14 -3.04
CA ASP A 695 -1.05 -22.88 -3.33
C ASP A 695 -0.20 -22.18 -4.41
N ARG A 696 0.88 -21.53 -3.95
CA ARG A 696 1.88 -20.88 -4.79
C ARG A 696 3.16 -21.72 -4.90
N SER A 697 3.13 -22.98 -4.50
CA SER A 697 4.31 -23.86 -4.56
C SER A 697 4.77 -24.06 -6.02
N GLY A 698 6.08 -24.02 -6.22
CA GLY A 698 6.68 -24.15 -7.55
C GLY A 698 6.55 -22.91 -8.45
N ARG A 699 5.88 -21.83 -7.98
CA ARG A 699 5.76 -20.57 -8.72
C ARG A 699 7.05 -19.78 -8.68
N THR A 700 7.61 -19.54 -9.86
CA THR A 700 8.87 -18.78 -10.06
C THR A 700 8.67 -17.58 -11.01
N THR A 701 7.42 -17.31 -11.39
CA THR A 701 7.07 -16.33 -12.43
C THR A 701 7.72 -14.97 -12.23
N THR A 702 7.68 -14.42 -11.02
CA THR A 702 8.20 -13.06 -10.76
C THR A 702 9.69 -12.93 -11.07
N ILE A 703 10.52 -13.86 -10.58
CA ILE A 703 11.97 -13.82 -10.80
C ILE A 703 12.34 -14.18 -12.23
N ASP A 704 11.62 -15.11 -12.84
CA ASP A 704 11.84 -15.48 -14.24
C ASP A 704 11.53 -14.31 -15.17
N PHE A 705 10.40 -13.63 -14.98
CA PHE A 705 10.07 -12.44 -15.77
C PHE A 705 11.07 -11.30 -15.53
N ALA A 706 11.45 -11.04 -14.27
CA ALA A 706 12.47 -10.04 -13.97
C ALA A 706 13.81 -10.35 -14.65
N SER A 707 14.23 -11.61 -14.61
CA SER A 707 15.44 -12.08 -15.28
C SER A 707 15.30 -11.95 -16.79
N ASN A 708 14.17 -12.34 -17.39
CA ASN A 708 13.91 -12.22 -18.83
C ASN A 708 14.01 -10.75 -19.29
N TYR A 709 13.45 -9.81 -18.53
CA TYR A 709 13.63 -8.37 -18.78
C TYR A 709 15.10 -7.99 -18.80
N LEU A 710 15.85 -8.34 -17.75
CA LEU A 710 17.26 -7.96 -17.61
C LEU A 710 18.19 -8.64 -18.61
N THR A 711 17.92 -9.89 -18.98
CA THR A 711 18.70 -10.64 -19.98
C THR A 711 18.41 -10.20 -21.41
N SER A 712 17.27 -9.54 -21.65
CA SER A 712 16.95 -8.92 -22.95
C SER A 712 17.86 -7.73 -23.28
N LEU A 713 18.54 -7.16 -22.28
CA LEU A 713 19.26 -5.89 -22.41
C LEU A 713 20.73 -6.10 -22.75
N GLU A 714 21.29 -5.22 -23.56
CA GLU A 714 22.75 -5.10 -23.74
C GLU A 714 23.49 -4.72 -22.44
N LYS A 715 24.82 -4.91 -22.43
CA LYS A 715 25.68 -4.55 -21.29
C LYS A 715 25.61 -3.05 -20.95
N ASN A 716 25.62 -2.72 -19.66
CA ASN A 716 25.59 -1.35 -19.11
C ASN A 716 24.33 -0.55 -19.50
N ALA A 717 23.24 -1.21 -19.88
CA ALA A 717 22.03 -0.56 -20.36
C ALA A 717 21.28 0.24 -19.28
N ILE A 718 20.44 1.17 -19.73
CA ILE A 718 19.36 1.77 -18.93
C ILE A 718 18.05 1.11 -19.34
N ILE A 719 17.22 0.72 -18.38
CA ILE A 719 15.83 0.31 -18.61
C ILE A 719 14.87 1.20 -17.83
N PHE A 720 13.88 1.75 -18.53
CA PHE A 720 12.75 2.43 -17.94
C PHE A 720 11.62 1.45 -17.62
N THR A 721 11.14 1.50 -16.39
CA THR A 721 9.97 0.79 -15.87
C THR A 721 8.90 1.80 -15.44
N PHE A 722 7.69 1.36 -15.13
CA PHE A 722 6.60 2.28 -14.78
C PHE A 722 6.08 2.14 -13.34
N GLY A 723 5.97 0.93 -12.81
CA GLY A 723 5.25 0.71 -11.55
C GLY A 723 5.81 -0.43 -10.70
N ASP A 724 4.99 -0.93 -9.80
CA ASP A 724 5.44 -1.89 -8.78
C ASP A 724 5.72 -3.26 -9.41
N ASN A 725 4.85 -3.71 -10.32
CA ASN A 725 4.88 -5.05 -10.92
C ASN A 725 5.98 -5.27 -11.98
N ASP A 726 6.69 -4.23 -12.39
CA ASP A 726 7.92 -4.34 -13.19
C ASP A 726 9.15 -3.95 -12.36
N THR A 727 9.13 -2.79 -11.70
CA THR A 727 10.30 -2.25 -10.97
C THR A 727 10.73 -3.13 -9.79
N TYR A 728 9.81 -3.55 -8.93
CA TYR A 728 10.17 -4.26 -7.68
C TYR A 728 10.70 -5.68 -7.92
N PRO A 729 10.12 -6.48 -8.84
CA PRO A 729 10.74 -7.73 -9.28
C PRO A 729 12.17 -7.55 -9.82
N LEU A 730 12.38 -6.50 -10.62
CA LEU A 730 13.67 -6.15 -11.20
C LEU A 730 14.71 -5.77 -10.13
N TRP A 731 14.30 -4.95 -9.16
CA TRP A 731 15.11 -4.62 -7.99
C TRP A 731 15.44 -5.85 -7.15
N TYR A 732 14.49 -6.76 -6.92
CA TYR A 732 14.78 -8.03 -6.25
C TYR A 732 15.86 -8.83 -7.00
N ALA A 733 15.70 -9.02 -8.31
CA ALA A 733 16.65 -9.77 -9.12
C ALA A 733 18.07 -9.16 -9.06
N GLN A 734 18.20 -7.84 -9.10
CA GLN A 734 19.49 -7.15 -8.97
C GLN A 734 20.05 -7.17 -7.55
N GLU A 735 19.26 -6.73 -6.57
CA GLU A 735 19.75 -6.46 -5.22
C GLU A 735 19.94 -7.73 -4.40
N VAL A 736 19.18 -8.78 -4.67
CA VAL A 736 19.25 -10.06 -3.94
C VAL A 736 20.05 -11.08 -4.72
N GLU A 737 19.64 -11.39 -5.95
CA GLU A 737 20.21 -12.48 -6.75
C GLU A 737 21.42 -12.06 -7.61
N GLY A 738 21.68 -10.75 -7.74
CA GLY A 738 22.83 -10.24 -8.49
C GLY A 738 22.68 -10.38 -10.00
N VAL A 739 21.44 -10.42 -10.52
CA VAL A 739 21.18 -10.50 -11.95
C VAL A 739 21.43 -9.13 -12.58
N ARG A 740 22.42 -9.03 -13.48
CA ARG A 740 22.71 -7.83 -14.27
C ARG A 740 22.87 -6.54 -13.42
N PRO A 741 23.79 -6.50 -12.44
CA PRO A 741 24.04 -5.31 -11.61
C PRO A 741 24.62 -4.12 -12.40
N ASP A 742 25.00 -4.33 -13.65
CA ASP A 742 25.46 -3.31 -14.60
C ASP A 742 24.31 -2.49 -15.20
N VAL A 743 23.07 -3.01 -15.17
CA VAL A 743 21.89 -2.33 -15.73
C VAL A 743 21.37 -1.27 -14.77
N ARG A 744 21.02 -0.08 -15.29
CA ARG A 744 20.33 0.96 -14.53
C ARG A 744 18.81 0.82 -14.67
N ILE A 745 18.11 0.62 -13.56
CA ILE A 745 16.65 0.52 -13.52
C ILE A 745 16.06 1.86 -13.08
N ILE A 746 15.20 2.45 -13.90
CA ILE A 746 14.60 3.76 -13.65
C ILE A 746 13.07 3.66 -13.72
N ASN A 747 12.42 3.89 -12.58
CA ASN A 747 10.96 3.94 -12.49
C ASN A 747 10.45 5.33 -12.87
N LEU A 748 9.67 5.40 -13.95
CA LEU A 748 9.13 6.64 -14.50
C LEU A 748 8.12 7.33 -13.58
N SER A 749 7.38 6.59 -12.74
CA SER A 749 6.46 7.19 -11.76
C SER A 749 7.19 7.94 -10.63
N LEU A 750 8.47 7.62 -10.41
CA LEU A 750 9.32 8.27 -9.41
C LEU A 750 10.23 9.35 -10.02
N LEU A 751 10.37 9.40 -11.35
CA LEU A 751 11.35 10.23 -12.06
C LEU A 751 11.26 11.73 -11.72
N MET A 752 10.04 12.23 -11.50
CA MET A 752 9.79 13.64 -11.18
C MET A 752 9.99 13.98 -9.70
N GLN A 753 10.34 13.02 -8.85
CA GLN A 753 10.72 13.28 -7.47
C GLN A 753 12.18 13.73 -7.42
N ASP A 754 12.44 14.91 -6.84
CA ASP A 754 13.75 15.55 -6.76
C ASP A 754 14.84 14.62 -6.18
N THR A 755 14.52 13.93 -5.09
CA THR A 755 15.42 13.01 -4.38
C THR A 755 15.72 11.74 -5.19
N TYR A 756 14.72 11.23 -5.94
CA TYR A 756 14.91 10.09 -6.83
C TYR A 756 15.79 10.47 -8.02
N TYR A 757 15.50 11.60 -8.67
CA TYR A 757 16.29 12.14 -9.78
C TYR A 757 17.74 12.43 -9.38
N ASP A 758 17.96 13.02 -8.20
CA ASP A 758 19.29 13.24 -7.64
C ASP A 758 20.07 11.93 -7.45
N ASN A 759 19.39 10.87 -6.99
CA ASN A 759 20.04 9.59 -6.73
C ASN A 759 20.61 8.97 -8.03
N LEU A 760 20.01 9.24 -9.19
CA LEU A 760 20.48 8.77 -10.50
C LEU A 760 21.86 9.33 -10.90
N ARG A 761 22.33 10.42 -10.26
CA ARG A 761 23.66 11.01 -10.47
C ARG A 761 24.79 10.20 -9.81
N ARG A 762 24.46 9.11 -9.13
CA ARG A 762 25.41 8.28 -8.39
C ARG A 762 25.60 6.94 -9.07
N THR A 763 26.75 6.34 -8.81
CA THR A 763 26.96 4.92 -9.10
C THR A 763 25.96 4.11 -8.29
N MET A 764 25.20 3.24 -8.95
CA MET A 764 24.33 2.25 -8.30
C MET A 764 24.78 0.89 -8.78
N ASN A 765 25.11 -0.01 -7.85
CA ASN A 765 25.72 -1.29 -8.16
C ASN A 765 26.95 -1.11 -9.08
N GLU A 766 26.94 -1.73 -10.27
CA GLU A 766 28.02 -1.60 -11.27
C GLU A 766 27.71 -0.54 -12.34
N SER A 767 26.51 0.06 -12.30
CA SER A 767 26.08 1.07 -13.27
C SER A 767 26.68 2.44 -12.96
N ALA A 768 27.37 3.04 -13.94
CA ALA A 768 27.96 4.36 -13.81
C ALA A 768 26.89 5.48 -13.62
N PRO A 769 27.25 6.64 -13.03
CA PRO A 769 26.39 7.81 -12.95
C PRO A 769 25.73 8.18 -14.28
N LEU A 770 24.52 8.75 -14.22
CA LEU A 770 23.83 9.28 -15.40
C LEU A 770 24.19 10.74 -15.67
N ASN A 771 24.32 11.09 -16.95
CA ASN A 771 24.43 12.47 -17.39
C ASN A 771 23.05 13.12 -17.42
N LEU A 772 22.80 14.07 -16.52
CA LEU A 772 21.52 14.72 -16.27
C LEU A 772 21.70 16.23 -16.22
N SER A 773 20.84 17.01 -16.88
CA SER A 773 21.00 18.47 -16.94
C SER A 773 20.49 19.21 -15.71
N LEU A 774 19.35 18.78 -15.14
CA LEU A 774 18.65 19.51 -14.07
C LEU A 774 19.24 19.25 -12.68
N THR A 775 19.58 20.31 -11.95
CA THR A 775 19.98 20.23 -10.55
C THR A 775 18.81 19.83 -9.64
N VAL A 776 19.11 19.41 -8.41
CA VAL A 776 18.08 19.06 -7.43
C VAL A 776 17.16 20.25 -7.13
N ASP A 777 17.69 21.47 -7.13
CA ASP A 777 16.92 22.70 -6.89
C ASP A 777 15.99 23.02 -8.06
N GLU A 778 16.40 22.75 -9.30
CA GLU A 778 15.54 22.89 -10.49
C GLU A 778 14.45 21.81 -10.55
N MET A 779 14.65 20.66 -9.87
CA MET A 779 13.66 19.58 -9.77
C MET A 779 12.66 19.75 -8.63
N GLN A 780 12.78 20.81 -7.82
CA GLN A 780 11.82 21.08 -6.75
C GLN A 780 10.42 21.35 -7.32
N GLN A 781 9.37 20.90 -6.60
CA GLN A 781 8.01 20.88 -7.13
C GLN A 781 7.48 22.27 -7.49
N ASP A 782 7.92 23.32 -6.79
CA ASP A 782 7.59 24.73 -7.08
C ASP A 782 8.21 25.20 -8.41
N GLN A 783 9.47 24.85 -8.68
CA GLN A 783 10.15 25.13 -9.94
C GLN A 783 9.52 24.35 -11.08
N ILE A 784 9.22 23.06 -10.87
CA ILE A 784 8.48 22.24 -11.83
C ILE A 784 7.12 22.90 -12.17
N GLN A 785 6.38 23.37 -11.17
CA GLN A 785 5.11 24.06 -11.39
C GLN A 785 5.29 25.38 -12.14
N ARG A 786 6.34 26.17 -11.83
CA ARG A 786 6.68 27.38 -12.59
C ARG A 786 6.98 27.05 -14.06
N TYR A 787 7.78 26.02 -14.32
CA TYR A 787 8.11 25.60 -15.67
C TYR A 787 6.87 25.13 -16.44
N LEU A 788 5.98 24.39 -15.79
CA LEU A 788 4.67 24.01 -16.35
C LEU A 788 3.85 25.24 -16.73
N ASN A 789 3.77 26.25 -15.86
CA ASN A 789 3.03 27.49 -16.16
C ASN A 789 3.65 28.23 -17.36
N LEU A 790 4.98 28.35 -17.41
CA LEU A 790 5.70 28.97 -18.54
C LEU A 790 5.46 28.22 -19.85
N LEU A 791 5.44 26.89 -19.84
CA LEU A 791 5.14 26.08 -21.03
C LEU A 791 3.67 26.18 -21.43
N GLN A 792 2.76 26.36 -20.47
CA GLN A 792 1.34 26.58 -20.74
C GLN A 792 1.10 27.90 -21.46
N GLU A 793 1.76 28.97 -21.01
CA GLU A 793 1.73 30.30 -21.64
C GLU A 793 2.43 30.30 -23.00
N ASN A 794 3.62 29.71 -23.07
CA ASN A 794 4.43 29.66 -24.28
C ASN A 794 5.21 28.34 -24.38
N ALA A 795 4.72 27.44 -25.24
CA ALA A 795 5.37 26.15 -25.51
C ALA A 795 6.79 26.25 -26.12
N ASN A 796 7.24 27.44 -26.54
CA ASN A 796 8.61 27.73 -26.99
C ASN A 796 9.50 28.38 -25.93
N SER A 797 9.12 28.35 -24.65
CA SER A 797 9.81 29.09 -23.58
C SER A 797 11.32 28.81 -23.55
N ASN A 798 12.11 29.79 -23.99
CA ASN A 798 13.58 29.70 -23.99
C ASN A 798 14.14 29.48 -22.58
N GLU A 799 13.44 29.98 -21.56
CA GLU A 799 13.83 29.82 -20.16
C GLU A 799 13.82 28.35 -19.75
N VAL A 800 12.74 27.63 -20.10
CA VAL A 800 12.60 26.20 -19.78
C VAL A 800 13.55 25.34 -20.60
N TYR A 801 13.60 25.55 -21.92
CA TYR A 801 14.44 24.70 -22.79
C TYR A 801 15.95 24.87 -22.55
N LYS A 802 16.42 26.00 -22.02
CA LYS A 802 17.85 26.19 -21.66
C LYS A 802 18.31 25.32 -20.50
N LEU A 803 17.38 24.80 -19.69
CA LEU A 803 17.69 23.93 -18.57
C LEU A 803 18.11 22.53 -19.03
N PHE A 804 17.64 22.09 -20.20
CA PHE A 804 17.90 20.77 -20.78
C PHE A 804 19.07 20.85 -21.75
N LYS A 805 20.28 20.61 -21.24
CA LYS A 805 21.56 20.84 -21.95
C LYS A 805 21.92 19.70 -22.90
N ASN A 806 21.28 18.54 -22.75
CA ASN A 806 21.60 17.36 -23.55
C ASN A 806 20.79 17.29 -24.86
N VAL A 807 19.77 18.12 -25.02
CA VAL A 807 18.92 18.19 -26.22
C VAL A 807 19.08 19.51 -26.94
N GLU A 808 19.13 19.45 -28.27
CA GLU A 808 19.09 20.65 -29.11
C GLU A 808 17.69 20.85 -29.68
N ARG A 809 17.32 22.10 -29.99
CA ARG A 809 16.02 22.40 -30.60
C ARG A 809 16.14 22.52 -32.10
N GLN A 810 15.22 21.90 -32.82
CA GLN A 810 15.15 22.03 -34.28
C GLN A 810 14.70 23.44 -34.67
N VAL A 811 15.31 23.97 -35.73
CA VAL A 811 14.93 25.24 -36.35
C VAL A 811 14.35 25.01 -37.75
N ASP A 812 13.45 25.89 -38.18
CA ASP A 812 12.98 25.92 -39.57
C ASP A 812 13.97 26.64 -40.49
N THR A 813 13.64 26.71 -41.78
CA THR A 813 14.46 27.36 -42.82
C THR A 813 14.65 28.87 -42.61
N SER A 814 13.85 29.50 -41.75
CA SER A 814 13.99 30.92 -41.38
C SER A 814 14.83 31.13 -40.11
N GLY A 815 15.34 30.05 -39.52
CA GLY A 815 16.09 30.06 -38.26
C GLY A 815 15.20 30.13 -37.02
N ARG A 816 13.88 29.94 -37.16
CA ARG A 816 12.95 29.96 -36.03
C ARG A 816 12.90 28.60 -35.34
N VAL A 817 13.00 28.62 -34.01
CA VAL A 817 12.90 27.43 -33.16
C VAL A 817 11.50 26.80 -33.23
N LEU A 818 11.46 25.49 -33.39
CA LEU A 818 10.24 24.69 -33.48
C LEU A 818 9.92 24.02 -32.12
N ALA A 819 8.78 24.39 -31.53
CA ALA A 819 8.32 23.84 -30.26
C ALA A 819 8.28 22.30 -30.29
N GLY A 820 8.83 21.66 -29.25
CA GLY A 820 8.78 20.21 -29.06
C GLY A 820 9.50 19.40 -30.13
N LYS A 821 10.23 20.02 -31.06
CA LYS A 821 11.07 19.30 -32.03
C LYS A 821 12.51 19.32 -31.54
N LEU A 822 12.96 18.18 -31.06
CA LEU A 822 14.25 17.98 -30.43
C LEU A 822 15.20 17.22 -31.36
N LEU A 823 16.47 17.55 -31.25
CA LEU A 823 17.58 16.92 -31.93
C LEU A 823 18.45 16.24 -30.87
N PHE A 824 18.62 14.93 -31.02
CA PHE A 824 19.41 14.13 -30.10
C PHE A 824 20.76 13.84 -30.76
N PRO A 825 21.89 14.09 -30.08
CA PRO A 825 23.20 13.74 -30.59
C PRO A 825 23.27 12.21 -30.72
N ASN A 826 23.73 11.73 -31.87
CA ASN A 826 23.80 10.29 -32.13
C ASN A 826 25.21 9.88 -32.59
N ASN A 827 25.80 8.91 -31.90
CA ASN A 827 26.97 8.19 -32.33
C ASN A 827 26.57 6.81 -32.87
N SER A 828 26.25 6.76 -34.16
CA SER A 828 25.80 5.55 -34.84
C SER A 828 26.80 4.38 -34.77
N THR A 829 28.06 4.58 -34.38
CA THR A 829 29.06 3.50 -34.32
C THR A 829 28.75 2.42 -33.28
N ILE A 830 28.19 2.76 -32.11
CA ILE A 830 27.83 1.78 -31.07
C ILE A 830 26.73 0.86 -31.58
N ASP A 831 25.65 1.42 -32.13
CA ASP A 831 24.54 0.63 -32.65
C ASP A 831 24.91 -0.07 -33.97
N THR A 832 25.70 0.54 -34.86
CA THR A 832 26.12 -0.08 -36.12
C THR A 832 27.03 -1.31 -35.89
N MET A 833 27.84 -1.34 -34.83
CA MET A 833 28.59 -2.55 -34.46
C MET A 833 27.68 -3.73 -34.05
N ILE A 834 26.52 -3.43 -33.46
CA ILE A 834 25.55 -4.44 -33.00
C ILE A 834 24.59 -4.84 -34.14
N TRP A 835 24.29 -3.89 -35.03
CA TRP A 835 23.23 -4.00 -36.03
C TRP A 835 23.70 -4.13 -37.49
N GLY A 836 25.01 -4.07 -37.76
CA GLY A 836 25.59 -3.97 -39.11
C GLY A 836 25.09 -5.00 -40.13
N ASP A 837 24.71 -6.20 -39.67
CA ASP A 837 24.20 -7.29 -40.52
C ASP A 837 22.70 -7.17 -40.87
N TYR A 838 21.97 -6.21 -40.30
CA TYR A 838 20.51 -6.04 -40.46
C TYR A 838 20.12 -4.81 -41.31
N ALA A 839 21.09 -4.21 -42.02
CA ALA A 839 20.96 -3.01 -42.86
C ALA A 839 19.77 -2.97 -43.85
N PRO A 840 19.23 -4.08 -44.39
CA PRO A 840 18.05 -4.03 -45.27
C PRO A 840 16.74 -3.62 -44.59
N PHE A 841 16.67 -3.65 -43.26
CA PHE A 841 15.42 -3.46 -42.49
C PHE A 841 15.24 -2.05 -41.91
N TYR A 842 16.21 -1.16 -42.13
CA TYR A 842 16.17 0.21 -41.67
C TYR A 842 16.87 1.16 -42.65
N GLU A 843 16.50 2.43 -42.65
CA GLU A 843 17.32 3.45 -43.31
C GLU A 843 18.58 3.73 -42.49
N MET A 844 19.71 3.92 -43.17
CA MET A 844 20.99 4.26 -42.52
C MET A 844 20.81 5.45 -41.57
N ALA A 845 21.31 5.28 -40.34
CA ALA A 845 21.23 6.27 -39.28
C ALA A 845 21.77 7.64 -39.74
N THR A 846 21.04 8.71 -39.42
CA THR A 846 21.55 10.07 -39.50
C THR A 846 22.40 10.39 -38.27
N ASP A 847 23.34 11.33 -38.39
CA ASP A 847 24.19 11.80 -37.28
C ASP A 847 23.39 12.48 -36.13
N THR A 848 22.07 12.58 -36.28
CA THR A 848 21.18 13.20 -35.31
C THR A 848 19.80 12.55 -35.40
N MET A 849 19.24 12.12 -34.26
CA MET A 849 17.85 11.65 -34.22
C MET A 849 16.91 12.85 -34.05
N ARG A 850 15.79 12.85 -34.77
CA ARG A 850 14.76 13.91 -34.71
C ARG A 850 13.55 13.40 -33.94
N ILE A 851 13.28 13.99 -32.79
CA ILE A 851 12.18 13.59 -31.89
C ILE A 851 11.16 14.73 -31.82
N GLU A 852 9.88 14.42 -32.04
CA GLU A 852 8.78 15.36 -31.84
C GLU A 852 7.97 14.97 -30.61
N LEU A 853 7.95 15.84 -29.60
CA LEU A 853 7.16 15.64 -28.39
C LEU A 853 5.66 15.64 -28.70
N SER A 854 4.99 14.56 -28.29
CA SER A 854 3.54 14.41 -28.36
C SER A 854 2.81 15.56 -27.66
N ASN A 855 3.27 15.92 -26.46
CA ASN A 855 2.79 17.07 -25.69
C ASN A 855 3.93 18.03 -25.36
N LYS A 856 3.96 19.16 -26.08
CA LYS A 856 4.99 20.21 -25.97
C LYS A 856 4.95 20.98 -24.65
N LYS A 857 3.91 20.75 -23.83
CA LYS A 857 3.71 21.37 -22.51
C LYS A 857 4.00 20.42 -21.35
N ASP A 858 4.33 19.17 -21.63
CA ASP A 858 4.63 18.18 -20.60
C ASP A 858 6.13 18.24 -20.25
N ILE A 859 6.42 18.68 -19.03
CA ILE A 859 7.79 18.74 -18.54
C ILE A 859 8.40 17.36 -18.30
N THR A 860 7.58 16.36 -17.95
CA THR A 860 8.05 14.98 -17.73
C THR A 860 8.70 14.44 -18.99
N LYS A 861 8.11 14.77 -20.15
CA LYS A 861 8.64 14.43 -21.47
C LYS A 861 9.96 15.11 -21.79
N LEU A 862 10.14 16.36 -21.39
CA LEU A 862 11.40 17.07 -21.54
C LEU A 862 12.49 16.47 -20.64
N VAL A 863 12.19 16.18 -19.37
CA VAL A 863 13.11 15.53 -18.43
C VAL A 863 13.55 14.16 -18.94
N LEU A 864 12.60 13.33 -19.40
CA LEU A 864 12.89 12.03 -19.98
C LEU A 864 13.75 12.16 -21.25
N SER A 865 13.43 13.11 -22.14
CA SER A 865 14.19 13.35 -23.37
C SER A 865 15.64 13.79 -23.09
N ASP A 866 15.84 14.69 -22.13
CA ASP A 866 17.17 15.14 -21.70
C ASP A 866 18.01 14.01 -21.09
N LEU A 867 17.39 13.15 -20.30
CA LEU A 867 18.03 11.96 -19.74
C LEU A 867 18.44 11.00 -20.87
N ILE A 868 17.55 10.72 -21.81
CA ILE A 868 17.86 9.82 -22.94
C ILE A 868 19.00 10.41 -23.78
N ALA A 869 18.88 11.66 -24.23
CA ALA A 869 19.88 12.31 -25.06
C ALA A 869 21.25 12.42 -24.37
N GLY A 870 21.27 12.60 -23.04
CA GLY A 870 22.50 12.69 -22.26
C GLY A 870 23.27 11.38 -22.15
N ASN A 871 22.61 10.24 -22.34
CA ASN A 871 23.18 8.91 -22.04
C ASN A 871 23.22 7.97 -23.25
N ILE A 872 22.47 8.25 -24.33
CA ILE A 872 22.31 7.34 -25.47
C ILE A 872 23.61 7.04 -26.23
N ASN A 873 24.60 7.94 -26.16
CA ASN A 873 25.91 7.76 -26.81
C ASN A 873 26.94 7.02 -25.95
N GLU A 874 26.64 6.77 -24.68
CA GLU A 874 27.53 6.04 -23.76
C GLU A 874 27.04 4.62 -23.50
N ARG A 875 25.72 4.41 -23.54
CA ARG A 875 25.11 3.13 -23.19
C ARG A 875 23.74 2.94 -23.84
N PRO A 876 23.34 1.69 -24.12
CA PRO A 876 22.01 1.35 -24.65
C PRO A 876 20.87 1.76 -23.71
N ILE A 877 19.72 2.15 -24.27
CA ILE A 877 18.54 2.62 -23.53
C ILE A 877 17.31 1.83 -23.95
N TYR A 878 16.52 1.40 -22.98
CA TYR A 878 15.34 0.56 -23.18
C TYR A 878 14.13 1.07 -22.41
N PHE A 879 12.95 0.78 -22.93
CA PHE A 879 11.67 0.81 -22.21
C PHE A 879 11.19 -0.62 -21.99
N ALA A 880 10.83 -0.98 -20.76
CA ALA A 880 10.16 -2.25 -20.51
C ALA A 880 8.84 -2.31 -21.29
N SER A 881 8.47 -3.48 -21.80
CA SER A 881 7.21 -3.70 -22.53
C SER A 881 5.95 -3.41 -21.70
N SER A 882 6.08 -3.38 -20.37
CA SER A 882 5.06 -2.97 -19.40
C SER A 882 4.82 -1.46 -19.32
N VAL A 883 5.74 -0.63 -19.84
CA VAL A 883 5.62 0.82 -19.79
C VAL A 883 4.43 1.26 -20.66
N GLU A 884 3.67 2.24 -20.19
CA GLU A 884 2.58 2.81 -20.97
C GLU A 884 3.12 3.51 -22.23
N GLU A 885 2.48 3.26 -23.38
CA GLU A 885 2.89 3.82 -24.67
C GLU A 885 3.03 5.34 -24.64
N SER A 886 2.23 6.02 -23.83
CA SER A 886 2.31 7.47 -23.66
C SER A 886 3.70 7.95 -23.26
N PHE A 887 4.59 7.14 -22.67
CA PHE A 887 5.97 7.52 -22.32
C PHE A 887 6.98 7.41 -23.46
N PHE A 888 6.75 6.52 -24.43
CA PHE A 888 7.68 6.26 -25.53
C PHE A 888 7.09 6.45 -26.93
N SER A 889 5.86 6.96 -27.03
CA SER A 889 5.16 7.21 -28.31
C SER A 889 5.97 8.02 -29.32
N GLU A 890 6.84 8.92 -28.85
CA GLU A 890 7.71 9.75 -29.70
C GLU A 890 8.79 8.95 -30.45
N TYR A 891 9.08 7.74 -29.98
CA TYR A 891 10.04 6.79 -30.56
C TYR A 891 9.33 5.58 -31.20
N LYS A 892 8.00 5.48 -31.10
CA LYS A 892 7.30 4.26 -31.49
C LYS A 892 7.38 4.01 -32.99
N ASP A 893 7.09 5.02 -33.81
CA ASP A 893 7.05 4.82 -35.26
C ASP A 893 8.45 4.90 -35.91
N LYS A 894 9.46 5.32 -35.14
CA LYS A 894 10.85 5.56 -35.56
C LYS A 894 11.75 5.42 -34.36
N TYR A 895 12.87 4.72 -34.46
CA TYR A 895 13.87 4.58 -33.39
C TYR A 895 13.61 3.53 -32.31
N LEU A 896 12.46 2.83 -32.26
CA LEU A 896 12.28 1.69 -31.33
C LEU A 896 12.46 0.33 -32.00
N SER A 897 13.13 -0.55 -31.25
CA SER A 897 13.36 -1.96 -31.59
C SER A 897 12.98 -2.85 -30.41
N LEU A 898 12.05 -3.78 -30.59
CA LEU A 898 11.76 -4.80 -29.58
C LEU A 898 12.85 -5.88 -29.58
N GLU A 899 13.56 -6.02 -28.45
CA GLU A 899 14.65 -6.99 -28.25
C GLU A 899 14.31 -8.04 -27.17
N GLY A 900 13.05 -8.45 -27.09
CA GLY A 900 12.55 -9.41 -26.10
C GLY A 900 11.38 -8.82 -25.32
N LEU A 901 11.55 -8.61 -24.01
CA LEU A 901 10.55 -7.93 -23.19
C LEU A 901 10.80 -6.41 -23.08
N ALA A 902 11.74 -5.86 -23.84
CA ALA A 902 12.10 -4.45 -23.77
C ALA A 902 12.29 -3.83 -25.17
N TYR A 903 11.84 -2.59 -25.33
CA TYR A 903 12.02 -1.77 -26.52
C TYR A 903 13.30 -0.94 -26.39
N ARG A 904 14.31 -1.22 -27.20
CA ARG A 904 15.53 -0.43 -27.32
C ARG A 904 15.30 0.84 -28.12
N VAL A 905 15.85 1.96 -27.66
CA VAL A 905 16.01 3.18 -28.46
C VAL A 905 17.24 3.05 -29.34
N THR A 906 17.08 3.22 -30.64
CA THR A 906 18.09 3.04 -31.69
C THR A 906 18.09 4.23 -32.65
N PRO A 907 19.18 4.53 -33.35
CA PRO A 907 19.23 5.67 -34.28
C PRO A 907 18.63 5.40 -35.66
N PHE A 908 17.95 4.27 -35.82
CA PHE A 908 17.48 3.77 -37.10
C PHE A 908 16.02 4.15 -37.35
N ASP A 909 15.72 4.57 -38.58
CA ASP A 909 14.35 4.78 -39.05
C ASP A 909 13.83 3.47 -39.66
N PHE A 910 12.96 2.77 -38.93
CA PHE A 910 12.37 1.51 -39.35
C PHE A 910 11.14 1.77 -40.24
N LYS A 911 11.16 1.26 -41.48
CA LYS A 911 10.01 1.42 -42.40
C LYS A 911 8.97 0.32 -42.18
N GLY A 912 7.86 0.63 -41.49
CA GLY A 912 6.69 -0.26 -41.42
C GLY A 912 6.24 -0.65 -40.00
N SER A 913 5.12 -1.37 -39.90
CA SER A 913 4.32 -1.55 -38.68
C SER A 913 4.84 -2.55 -37.64
N SER A 914 6.01 -3.15 -37.84
CA SER A 914 6.57 -4.14 -36.92
C SER A 914 7.93 -3.63 -36.43
N ASN A 915 7.94 -2.95 -35.28
CA ASN A 915 9.13 -2.46 -34.56
C ASN A 915 10.05 -3.58 -34.06
N ILE A 916 10.35 -4.56 -34.90
CA ILE A 916 11.11 -5.77 -34.55
C ILE A 916 12.18 -5.96 -35.63
N PRO A 917 13.33 -5.29 -35.49
CA PRO A 917 14.31 -5.26 -36.55
C PRO A 917 15.41 -6.33 -36.37
N ASN A 918 15.52 -6.98 -35.20
CA ASN A 918 16.47 -8.09 -34.98
C ASN A 918 15.76 -9.41 -34.56
N PRO A 919 15.18 -10.14 -35.53
CA PRO A 919 14.48 -11.39 -35.25
C PRO A 919 15.41 -12.52 -34.79
N ASP A 920 16.71 -12.45 -35.07
CA ASP A 920 17.67 -13.47 -34.67
C ASP A 920 18.06 -13.33 -33.18
N LEU A 921 18.26 -12.10 -32.69
CA LEU A 921 18.42 -11.81 -31.27
C LEU A 921 17.14 -12.13 -30.49
N LEU A 922 15.99 -11.73 -31.03
CA LEU A 922 14.71 -12.05 -30.43
C LEU A 922 14.51 -13.57 -30.34
N PHE A 923 14.82 -14.31 -31.41
CA PHE A 923 14.79 -15.77 -31.40
C PHE A 923 15.72 -16.36 -30.33
N ASP A 924 16.97 -15.90 -30.24
CA ASP A 924 17.93 -16.39 -29.23
C ASP A 924 17.43 -16.12 -27.79
N ASN A 925 16.91 -14.92 -27.53
CA ASN A 925 16.35 -14.58 -26.21
C ASN A 925 15.18 -15.50 -25.84
N LEU A 926 14.23 -15.68 -26.77
CA LEU A 926 13.04 -16.51 -26.54
C LEU A 926 13.37 -18.00 -26.40
N MET A 927 14.30 -18.52 -27.22
CA MET A 927 14.64 -19.95 -27.26
C MET A 927 15.61 -20.38 -26.16
N ASN A 928 16.62 -19.56 -25.87
CA ASN A 928 17.80 -20.00 -25.11
C ASN A 928 17.96 -19.30 -23.77
N LYS A 929 17.31 -18.15 -23.55
CA LYS A 929 17.51 -17.34 -22.33
C LYS A 929 16.28 -17.25 -21.44
N PHE A 930 15.08 -17.24 -22.03
CA PHE A 930 13.87 -16.98 -21.26
C PHE A 930 13.42 -18.19 -20.45
N ALA A 931 12.90 -17.91 -19.26
CA ALA A 931 12.25 -18.87 -18.37
C ALA A 931 10.75 -18.56 -18.22
N PHE A 932 9.95 -19.58 -17.90
CA PHE A 932 8.48 -19.55 -17.95
C PHE A 932 7.81 -19.82 -16.60
N GLY A 933 8.40 -19.32 -15.51
CA GLY A 933 7.77 -19.21 -14.20
C GLY A 933 7.38 -20.51 -13.52
N GLY A 934 7.95 -21.65 -13.95
CA GLY A 934 7.64 -22.98 -13.43
C GLY A 934 6.46 -23.67 -14.13
N LEU A 935 5.81 -23.02 -15.09
CA LEU A 935 4.60 -23.53 -15.74
C LEU A 935 4.84 -24.83 -16.52
N LYS A 936 6.00 -24.98 -17.17
CA LYS A 936 6.41 -26.25 -17.82
C LYS A 936 6.45 -27.44 -16.85
N LYS A 937 6.85 -27.19 -15.58
CA LYS A 937 6.95 -28.25 -14.55
C LYS A 937 5.62 -28.49 -13.85
N ASN A 938 4.81 -27.46 -13.70
CA ASN A 938 3.49 -27.52 -13.07
C ASN A 938 2.45 -26.77 -13.91
N PRO A 939 1.84 -27.44 -14.92
CA PRO A 939 0.82 -26.82 -15.76
C PRO A 939 -0.44 -26.40 -15.00
N GLU A 940 -0.72 -27.03 -13.85
CA GLU A 940 -1.83 -26.67 -12.98
C GLU A 940 -1.43 -25.68 -11.89
N MET A 941 -0.34 -24.94 -12.04
CA MET A 941 0.04 -23.89 -11.09
C MET A 941 -1.04 -22.80 -11.00
N LEU A 942 -1.20 -22.18 -9.82
CA LEU A 942 -2.09 -21.04 -9.67
C LEU A 942 -1.57 -19.82 -10.46
N LEU A 943 -2.37 -19.41 -11.44
CA LEU A 943 -2.14 -18.21 -12.24
C LEU A 943 -3.21 -17.17 -11.91
N ASP A 944 -2.92 -16.30 -10.94
CA ASP A 944 -3.77 -15.15 -10.65
C ASP A 944 -3.78 -14.16 -11.83
N MET A 945 -4.74 -13.23 -11.83
CA MET A 945 -4.93 -12.31 -12.95
C MET A 945 -3.71 -11.45 -13.30
N HIS A 946 -2.81 -11.18 -12.35
CA HIS A 946 -1.62 -10.37 -12.57
C HIS A 946 -0.51 -11.19 -13.21
N VAL A 947 -0.35 -12.43 -12.76
CA VAL A 947 0.52 -13.42 -13.39
C VAL A 947 0.05 -13.71 -14.82
N GLN A 948 -1.25 -13.89 -15.06
CA GLN A 948 -1.81 -14.08 -16.41
C GLN A 948 -1.53 -12.91 -17.35
N ARG A 949 -1.58 -11.67 -16.84
CA ARG A 949 -1.22 -10.47 -17.61
C ARG A 949 0.26 -10.49 -18.04
N ALA A 950 1.16 -10.94 -17.16
CA ALA A 950 2.58 -11.09 -17.51
C ALA A 950 2.77 -12.10 -18.65
N TYR A 951 2.15 -13.29 -18.55
CA TYR A 951 2.17 -14.28 -19.63
C TYR A 951 1.53 -13.79 -20.93
N SER A 952 0.44 -13.04 -20.85
CA SER A 952 -0.19 -12.41 -22.03
C SER A 952 0.78 -11.45 -22.76
N GLY A 953 1.59 -10.71 -22.00
CA GLY A 953 2.67 -9.88 -22.54
C GLY A 953 3.74 -10.72 -23.24
N LEU A 954 4.20 -11.79 -22.60
CA LEU A 954 5.18 -12.71 -23.17
C LEU A 954 4.69 -13.38 -24.47
N ILE A 955 3.45 -13.90 -24.48
CA ILE A 955 2.84 -14.51 -25.68
C ILE A 955 2.79 -13.49 -26.82
N ARG A 956 2.45 -12.23 -26.53
CA ARG A 956 2.45 -11.17 -27.56
C ARG A 956 3.84 -11.00 -28.18
N THR A 957 4.91 -11.03 -27.39
CA THR A 957 6.29 -11.00 -27.89
C THR A 957 6.60 -12.21 -28.77
N TYR A 958 6.15 -13.42 -28.40
CA TYR A 958 6.31 -14.62 -29.23
C TYR A 958 5.58 -14.50 -30.57
N ILE A 959 4.32 -14.07 -30.57
CA ILE A 959 3.53 -13.88 -31.80
C ILE A 959 4.20 -12.87 -32.72
N GLN A 960 4.69 -11.77 -32.14
CA GLN A 960 5.45 -10.75 -32.85
C GLN A 960 6.75 -11.29 -33.46
N ALA A 961 7.50 -12.12 -32.72
CA ALA A 961 8.69 -12.79 -33.24
C ALA A 961 8.37 -13.74 -34.40
N LEU A 962 7.29 -14.53 -34.26
CA LEU A 962 6.83 -15.47 -35.27
C LEU A 962 6.41 -14.77 -36.56
N GLU A 963 5.68 -13.66 -36.45
CA GLU A 963 5.27 -12.87 -37.61
C GLU A 963 6.48 -12.48 -38.45
N VAL A 964 7.53 -11.94 -37.82
CA VAL A 964 8.76 -11.51 -38.51
C VAL A 964 9.57 -12.69 -39.03
N LEU A 965 9.78 -13.72 -38.21
CA LEU A 965 10.55 -14.90 -38.60
C LEU A 965 9.87 -15.68 -39.73
N SER A 966 8.53 -15.68 -39.81
CA SER A 966 7.81 -16.39 -40.88
C SER A 966 8.16 -15.87 -42.28
N PHE A 967 8.46 -14.58 -42.41
CA PHE A 967 8.89 -13.98 -43.67
C PHE A 967 10.40 -14.15 -43.91
N LYS A 968 11.23 -14.06 -42.85
CA LYS A 968 12.69 -14.02 -42.96
C LYS A 968 13.36 -15.40 -42.90
N ASN A 969 12.90 -16.26 -41.98
CA ASN A 969 13.45 -17.59 -41.73
C ASN A 969 12.35 -18.55 -41.22
N PRO A 970 11.57 -19.16 -42.14
CA PRO A 970 10.44 -20.03 -41.78
C PRO A 970 10.80 -21.22 -40.89
N GLU A 971 12.02 -21.76 -41.00
CA GLU A 971 12.47 -22.88 -40.17
C GLU A 971 12.62 -22.46 -38.70
N LYS A 972 13.25 -21.29 -38.45
CA LYS A 972 13.29 -20.73 -37.08
C LYS A 972 11.90 -20.40 -36.55
N ALA A 973 11.00 -19.91 -37.40
CA ALA A 973 9.61 -19.67 -36.98
C ALA A 973 8.93 -20.98 -36.53
N LYS A 974 9.15 -22.09 -37.26
CA LYS A 974 8.62 -23.41 -36.91
C LYS A 974 9.22 -23.96 -35.61
N GLU A 975 10.52 -23.77 -35.41
CA GLU A 975 11.21 -24.14 -34.17
C GLU A 975 10.65 -23.35 -32.98
N LEU A 976 10.55 -22.03 -33.10
CA LEU A 976 9.99 -21.15 -32.07
C LEU A 976 8.54 -21.50 -31.74
N THR A 977 7.73 -21.85 -32.75
CA THR A 977 6.36 -22.32 -32.54
C THR A 977 6.33 -23.62 -31.73
N SER A 978 7.27 -24.53 -31.98
CA SER A 978 7.33 -25.81 -31.28
C SER A 978 7.67 -25.61 -29.80
N VAL A 979 8.64 -24.75 -29.50
CA VAL A 979 9.00 -24.39 -28.12
C VAL A 979 7.86 -23.65 -27.42
N LEU A 980 7.23 -22.68 -28.09
CA LEU A 980 6.07 -21.98 -27.52
C LEU A 980 4.97 -22.96 -27.11
N MET A 981 4.65 -23.94 -27.96
CA MET A 981 3.61 -24.93 -27.68
C MET A 981 4.02 -25.97 -26.63
N GLU A 982 5.32 -26.27 -26.50
CA GLU A 982 5.84 -27.22 -25.51
C GLU A 982 6.00 -26.59 -24.12
N ASP A 983 6.52 -25.36 -24.06
CA ASP A 983 6.98 -24.72 -22.82
C ASP A 983 5.89 -23.85 -22.18
N LEU A 984 4.94 -23.36 -22.97
CA LEU A 984 3.79 -22.60 -22.50
C LEU A 984 2.51 -23.38 -22.86
N PRO A 985 1.81 -24.00 -21.89
CA PRO A 985 0.53 -24.63 -22.14
C PRO A 985 -0.52 -23.54 -22.46
N ILE A 986 -0.63 -23.16 -23.75
CA ILE A 986 -1.52 -22.09 -24.21
C ILE A 986 -2.98 -22.36 -23.84
N GLU A 987 -3.38 -23.63 -23.68
CA GLU A 987 -4.72 -24.01 -23.26
C GLU A 987 -5.03 -23.61 -21.79
N VAL A 988 -3.99 -23.42 -20.97
CA VAL A 988 -4.07 -22.99 -19.57
C VAL A 988 -4.08 -21.45 -19.45
N LEU A 989 -3.56 -20.75 -20.46
CA LEU A 989 -3.39 -19.29 -20.52
C LEU A 989 -4.54 -18.62 -21.29
#